data_AF-M7ZDX9-F1
#
_entry.id   AF-M7ZDX9-F1
#
_cell.length_a   1.000
_cell.length_b   1.000
_cell.length_c   1.000
_cell.angle_alpha   90.00
_cell.angle_beta   90.00
_cell.angle_gamma   90.00
#
_symmetry.space_group_name_H-M   'P 1'
#
loop_
_entity.id
_entity.type
_entity.pdbx_description
1 polymer ?
#
loop_
_entity_poly.entity_id
_entity_poly.type
_entity_poly.pdbx_seq_one_letter_code
_entity_poly.pdbx_strand_id
1 'polypeptide(L)'
;MAFNKLNVFHWHITDAQSFPIVLPTVPSLAHLGSYSPFMRYTDKDVRRIVNYAAAFGVRVIPEIDMPGHTGSWAAAYPEIVTCANKFWAPTASPALAAEPCTGQLNPLNPKAYRVAQDVLRDLSALFPDPFLHGGADEVNTACWEDDPVTWQRVYDYDILHGLTEEEANLVLGGEVALWSEQSDAAVLDGRLWPRAAAAAETLWSGNKGASGRKRYANATDRLNDWRHRMVARGIRAEPLQPLCDTSVGVAKDAFNTFFSETGSGKHVPRALFVDLEPTVIDEVRTGAYRQLFHPEQLISHNEDAANNFARGHYTVGREVVDLCLDRIRKLADNCTGLQGFLVFNAVGGGTGSGLGSLLLERLSVDYGRKSKLGFTIYPSPQISTAVVEPYNSVLSTHSLIEHTDVVVLLDNEAIYDICKRSLDIERPTYTNLNRLISQVISSLTTSLRFDGAINVDITEFQTNLVPYPRIHFMLSSYAPIISAEKAFHEQHSVPEITNSVFEPSSVMAKCDPRHGKYMACCLMYRGDVVPKDVNSAVHSIKTKRTVQFVDWCPTGFKCGINYQPPTVVPGGDLAKVRRAVCMISNNTAVAEVFSRIDRKFDLMYAKRAFVHWYVGEGMEEGEFSEAREDLAALEKDYEEVGAEGEDDDDEGDEY
;
A
#
# COMPACT_ATOMS: atom_id res chain seq x y z
N MET A 1 -28.81 -11.86 -55.94
CA MET A 1 -29.39 -12.41 -54.69
C MET A 1 -30.40 -13.51 -54.99
N ALA A 2 -31.58 -13.22 -55.57
CA ALA A 2 -32.59 -14.25 -55.90
C ALA A 2 -32.10 -15.40 -56.81
N PHE A 3 -31.26 -15.11 -57.81
CA PHE A 3 -30.68 -16.11 -58.72
C PHE A 3 -29.77 -17.14 -58.02
N ASN A 4 -29.23 -16.78 -56.84
CA ASN A 4 -28.39 -17.64 -56.00
C ASN A 4 -29.14 -18.22 -54.78
N LYS A 5 -30.49 -18.15 -54.78
CA LYS A 5 -31.35 -18.51 -53.62
C LYS A 5 -31.09 -17.69 -52.33
N LEU A 6 -30.39 -16.57 -52.42
CA LEU A 6 -30.28 -15.60 -51.34
C LEU A 6 -31.47 -14.65 -51.45
N ASN A 7 -32.59 -14.99 -50.83
CA ASN A 7 -33.84 -14.23 -50.90
C ASN A 7 -34.07 -13.34 -49.67
N VAL A 8 -33.03 -13.08 -48.89
CA VAL A 8 -33.05 -12.22 -47.71
C VAL A 8 -31.94 -11.18 -47.82
N PHE A 9 -32.31 -9.92 -47.75
CA PHE A 9 -31.43 -8.79 -47.54
C PHE A 9 -31.49 -8.41 -46.06
N HIS A 10 -30.43 -8.73 -45.33
CA HIS A 10 -30.27 -8.32 -43.94
C HIS A 10 -29.67 -6.91 -43.93
N TRP A 11 -30.43 -5.95 -43.41
CA TRP A 11 -30.05 -4.55 -43.46
C TRP A 11 -29.58 -4.07 -42.10
N HIS A 12 -28.25 -4.01 -41.94
CA HIS A 12 -27.54 -3.46 -40.79
C HIS A 12 -27.63 -1.93 -40.80
N ILE A 13 -28.57 -1.35 -40.03
CA ILE A 13 -28.85 0.09 -40.10
C ILE A 13 -27.99 0.88 -39.11
N THR A 14 -27.65 0.33 -37.93
CA THR A 14 -27.00 1.07 -36.82
C THR A 14 -25.62 0.54 -36.41
N ASP A 15 -25.02 -0.33 -37.20
CA ASP A 15 -23.78 -1.07 -36.93
C ASP A 15 -22.56 -0.16 -36.58
N ALA A 16 -22.42 1.00 -37.22
CA ALA A 16 -21.29 1.91 -36.99
C ALA A 16 -21.62 3.09 -36.05
N GLN A 17 -22.29 2.87 -34.92
CA GLN A 17 -22.55 3.93 -33.92
C GLN A 17 -23.23 5.18 -34.54
N SER A 18 -24.20 4.96 -35.42
CA SER A 18 -24.98 5.99 -36.12
C SER A 18 -26.43 5.55 -36.19
N PHE A 19 -27.38 6.48 -36.11
CA PHE A 19 -28.80 6.19 -36.25
C PHE A 19 -29.37 6.87 -37.51
N PRO A 20 -29.25 6.26 -38.71
CA PRO A 20 -29.60 6.94 -39.96
C PRO A 20 -31.07 6.81 -40.36
N ILE A 21 -31.94 6.12 -39.61
CA ILE A 21 -33.35 5.93 -39.98
C ILE A 21 -34.28 6.88 -39.22
N VAL A 22 -35.10 7.67 -39.94
CA VAL A 22 -36.05 8.60 -39.31
C VAL A 22 -37.31 7.86 -38.88
N LEU A 23 -37.50 7.72 -37.57
CA LEU A 23 -38.69 7.11 -36.97
C LEU A 23 -39.67 8.18 -36.45
N PRO A 24 -40.98 8.08 -36.73
CA PRO A 24 -41.95 9.10 -36.34
C PRO A 24 -42.05 9.38 -34.84
N THR A 25 -41.91 8.36 -33.99
CA THR A 25 -42.08 8.52 -32.53
C THR A 25 -40.82 9.05 -31.86
N VAL A 26 -39.65 8.73 -32.42
CA VAL A 26 -38.33 9.11 -31.87
C VAL A 26 -37.45 9.77 -32.95
N PRO A 27 -37.91 10.86 -33.60
CA PRO A 27 -37.22 11.46 -34.74
C PRO A 27 -35.88 12.08 -34.35
N SER A 28 -35.72 12.44 -33.07
CA SER A 28 -34.49 12.97 -32.49
C SER A 28 -33.31 12.00 -32.64
N LEU A 29 -33.52 10.68 -32.57
CA LEU A 29 -32.47 9.68 -32.78
C LEU A 29 -31.80 9.87 -34.14
N ALA A 30 -32.59 10.06 -35.20
CA ALA A 30 -32.06 10.31 -36.53
C ALA A 30 -31.53 11.74 -36.70
N HIS A 31 -32.22 12.72 -36.11
CA HIS A 31 -31.84 14.12 -36.26
C HIS A 31 -30.51 14.48 -35.58
N LEU A 32 -30.15 13.76 -34.52
CA LEU A 32 -28.96 14.04 -33.72
C LEU A 32 -27.93 12.90 -33.77
N GLY A 33 -28.37 11.65 -33.97
CA GLY A 33 -27.51 10.46 -33.97
C GLY A 33 -27.03 10.00 -35.35
N SER A 34 -27.46 10.62 -36.45
CA SER A 34 -26.90 10.35 -37.79
C SER A 34 -25.61 11.15 -38.03
N TYR A 35 -24.64 10.59 -38.75
CA TYR A 35 -23.41 11.33 -39.12
C TYR A 35 -23.63 12.63 -39.90
N SER A 36 -24.71 12.73 -40.69
CA SER A 36 -25.02 13.94 -41.46
C SER A 36 -26.52 14.02 -41.77
N PRO A 37 -27.10 15.23 -41.88
CA PRO A 37 -28.48 15.41 -42.34
C PRO A 37 -28.80 14.76 -43.69
N PHE A 38 -27.80 14.61 -44.56
CA PHE A 38 -27.94 13.99 -45.88
C PHE A 38 -27.75 12.46 -45.88
N MET A 39 -27.35 11.88 -44.75
CA MET A 39 -27.12 10.44 -44.56
C MET A 39 -28.25 9.83 -43.73
N ARG A 40 -29.49 10.11 -44.14
CA ARG A 40 -30.70 9.65 -43.45
C ARG A 40 -31.66 8.98 -44.42
N TYR A 41 -32.24 7.86 -43.99
CA TYR A 41 -33.33 7.19 -44.66
C TYR A 41 -34.66 7.72 -44.12
N THR A 42 -35.45 8.32 -45.00
CA THR A 42 -36.84 8.68 -44.69
C THR A 42 -37.76 7.47 -44.88
N ASP A 43 -38.99 7.53 -44.35
CA ASP A 43 -40.03 6.51 -44.62
C ASP A 43 -40.20 6.22 -46.12
N LYS A 44 -40.09 7.25 -46.98
CA LYS A 44 -40.20 7.08 -48.44
C LYS A 44 -39.04 6.27 -49.01
N ASP A 45 -37.83 6.48 -48.50
CA ASP A 45 -36.63 5.77 -48.96
C ASP A 45 -36.69 4.30 -48.56
N VAL A 46 -37.08 4.02 -47.31
CA VAL A 46 -37.26 2.66 -46.79
C VAL A 46 -38.32 1.92 -47.59
N ARG A 47 -39.51 2.52 -47.79
CA ARG A 47 -40.58 1.91 -48.61
C ARG A 47 -40.14 1.65 -50.05
N ARG A 48 -39.36 2.55 -50.64
CA ARG A 48 -38.81 2.35 -52.00
C ARG A 48 -37.91 1.13 -52.05
N ILE A 49 -37.01 0.97 -51.08
CA ILE A 49 -36.08 -0.18 -50.99
C ILE A 49 -36.87 -1.48 -50.77
N VAL A 50 -37.80 -1.50 -49.82
CA VAL A 50 -38.64 -2.67 -49.52
C VAL A 50 -39.47 -3.08 -50.74
N ASN A 51 -40.16 -2.13 -51.40
CA ASN A 51 -40.96 -2.42 -52.59
C ASN A 51 -40.10 -2.89 -53.77
N TYR A 52 -38.91 -2.31 -53.94
CA TYR A 52 -37.97 -2.73 -54.98
C TYR A 52 -37.47 -4.15 -54.72
N ALA A 53 -37.05 -4.48 -53.49
CA ALA A 53 -36.63 -5.81 -53.11
C ALA A 53 -37.75 -6.86 -53.29
N ALA A 54 -38.98 -6.51 -52.89
CA ALA A 54 -40.16 -7.35 -53.04
C ALA A 54 -40.45 -7.70 -54.52
N ALA A 55 -40.27 -6.75 -55.45
CA ALA A 55 -40.43 -7.00 -56.89
C ALA A 55 -39.47 -8.09 -57.44
N PHE A 56 -38.36 -8.35 -56.75
CA PHE A 56 -37.40 -9.41 -57.08
C PHE A 56 -37.49 -10.62 -56.15
N GLY A 57 -38.54 -10.72 -55.32
CA GLY A 57 -38.72 -11.82 -54.37
C GLY A 57 -37.68 -11.84 -53.24
N VAL A 58 -37.10 -10.68 -52.92
CA VAL A 58 -36.13 -10.52 -51.82
C VAL A 58 -36.85 -9.89 -50.62
N ARG A 59 -36.77 -10.57 -49.48
CA ARG A 59 -37.24 -10.08 -48.18
C ARG A 59 -36.21 -9.13 -47.59
N VAL A 60 -36.66 -8.09 -46.89
CA VAL A 60 -35.77 -7.13 -46.22
C VAL A 60 -36.02 -7.24 -44.72
N ILE A 61 -34.97 -7.60 -43.97
CA ILE A 61 -35.02 -7.71 -42.52
C ILE A 61 -34.15 -6.59 -41.95
N PRO A 62 -34.72 -5.63 -41.20
CA PRO A 62 -33.93 -4.58 -40.59
C PRO A 62 -33.24 -5.08 -39.32
N GLU A 63 -32.08 -4.50 -39.07
CA GLU A 63 -31.34 -4.66 -37.84
C GLU A 63 -31.10 -3.29 -37.19
N ILE A 64 -31.56 -3.16 -35.95
CA ILE A 64 -31.14 -2.10 -35.04
C ILE A 64 -30.42 -2.75 -33.88
N ASP A 65 -29.14 -2.53 -33.84
CA ASP A 65 -28.26 -3.09 -32.83
C ASP A 65 -28.43 -2.38 -31.48
N MET A 66 -28.75 -3.18 -30.46
CA MET A 66 -28.94 -2.77 -29.06
C MET A 66 -28.84 -4.01 -28.13
N PRO A 67 -28.28 -3.88 -26.91
CA PRO A 67 -27.88 -2.65 -26.24
C PRO A 67 -26.49 -2.10 -26.64
N GLY A 68 -25.71 -2.87 -27.41
CA GLY A 68 -24.48 -2.42 -28.09
C GLY A 68 -24.76 -1.35 -29.16
N HIS A 69 -23.72 -0.71 -29.68
CA HIS A 69 -23.82 0.23 -30.81
C HIS A 69 -24.78 1.43 -30.62
N THR A 70 -25.09 1.77 -29.36
CA THR A 70 -26.06 2.82 -29.00
C THR A 70 -25.43 4.14 -28.56
N GLY A 71 -24.13 4.34 -28.78
CA GLY A 71 -23.44 5.62 -28.50
C GLY A 71 -24.07 6.80 -29.21
N SER A 72 -24.58 6.62 -30.44
CA SER A 72 -25.32 7.66 -31.17
C SER A 72 -26.64 8.07 -30.51
N TRP A 73 -27.26 7.19 -29.72
CA TRP A 73 -28.53 7.48 -29.05
C TRP A 73 -28.33 8.54 -27.96
N ALA A 74 -27.13 8.64 -27.40
CA ALA A 74 -26.78 9.63 -26.39
C ALA A 74 -26.90 11.08 -26.89
N ALA A 75 -26.80 11.29 -28.21
CA ALA A 75 -27.01 12.62 -28.81
C ALA A 75 -28.46 13.11 -28.66
N ALA A 76 -29.43 12.19 -28.62
CA ALA A 76 -30.85 12.50 -28.48
C ALA A 76 -31.36 12.27 -27.04
N TYR A 77 -30.87 11.23 -26.38
CA TYR A 77 -31.27 10.78 -25.04
C TYR A 77 -30.02 10.43 -24.22
N PRO A 78 -29.25 11.43 -23.76
CA PRO A 78 -28.01 11.18 -23.02
C PRO A 78 -28.23 10.36 -21.73
N GLU A 79 -29.40 10.46 -21.12
CA GLU A 79 -29.73 9.78 -19.87
C GLU A 79 -29.97 8.27 -19.98
N ILE A 80 -30.21 7.75 -21.19
CA ILE A 80 -30.49 6.33 -21.40
C ILE A 80 -29.27 5.52 -21.85
N VAL A 81 -28.11 6.16 -22.04
CA VAL A 81 -26.88 5.53 -22.53
C VAL A 81 -25.76 5.69 -21.51
N THR A 82 -25.20 4.58 -21.02
CA THR A 82 -24.01 4.56 -20.16
C THR A 82 -22.73 4.64 -20.99
N CYS A 83 -21.64 5.11 -20.36
CA CYS A 83 -20.31 5.27 -20.95
C CYS A 83 -20.22 6.08 -22.26
N ALA A 84 -21.27 6.80 -22.67
CA ALA A 84 -21.26 7.61 -23.89
C ALA A 84 -20.13 8.66 -23.88
N ASN A 85 -19.50 8.86 -25.05
CA ASN A 85 -18.39 9.81 -25.25
C ASN A 85 -17.13 9.54 -24.41
N LYS A 86 -16.99 8.36 -23.80
CA LYS A 86 -15.74 7.90 -23.19
C LYS A 86 -14.82 7.30 -24.26
N PHE A 87 -13.52 7.21 -23.97
CA PHE A 87 -12.59 6.54 -24.87
C PHE A 87 -12.85 5.02 -24.86
N TRP A 88 -13.05 4.41 -26.04
CA TRP A 88 -13.59 3.05 -26.20
C TRP A 88 -12.64 1.93 -25.79
N ALA A 89 -11.33 2.17 -25.85
CA ALA A 89 -10.31 1.26 -25.35
C ALA A 89 -9.38 2.03 -24.40
N PRO A 90 -9.54 1.96 -23.07
CA PRO A 90 -8.52 2.51 -22.17
C PRO A 90 -7.20 1.75 -22.39
N THR A 91 -6.08 2.37 -22.03
CA THR A 91 -4.78 1.70 -21.84
C THR A 91 -4.79 0.67 -20.69
N ALA A 92 -5.94 0.45 -20.03
CA ALA A 92 -6.20 -0.56 -19.02
C ALA A 92 -7.37 -1.46 -19.47
N SER A 93 -7.27 -2.76 -19.22
CA SER A 93 -8.33 -3.74 -19.50
C SER A 93 -9.43 -3.70 -18.42
N PRO A 94 -10.73 -3.84 -18.75
CA PRO A 94 -11.35 -4.17 -20.05
C PRO A 94 -11.68 -2.94 -20.91
N ALA A 95 -11.83 -3.11 -22.23
CA ALA A 95 -12.34 -2.07 -23.13
C ALA A 95 -13.76 -1.63 -22.71
N LEU A 96 -14.22 -0.42 -23.07
CA LEU A 96 -15.58 0.06 -22.78
C LEU A 96 -16.56 -0.17 -23.94
N ALA A 97 -16.04 -0.37 -25.15
CA ALA A 97 -16.77 -0.81 -26.34
C ALA A 97 -15.81 -1.59 -27.26
N ALA A 98 -16.34 -2.42 -28.16
CA ALA A 98 -15.53 -3.12 -29.16
C ALA A 98 -15.03 -2.18 -30.27
N GLU A 99 -15.76 -1.10 -30.54
CA GLU A 99 -15.44 -0.09 -31.58
C GLU A 99 -15.71 1.35 -31.09
N PRO A 100 -15.07 2.38 -31.70
CA PRO A 100 -15.41 3.79 -31.46
C PRO A 100 -16.74 4.17 -32.12
N CYS A 101 -17.62 4.99 -31.53
CA CYS A 101 -17.66 5.62 -30.21
C CYS A 101 -18.22 4.69 -29.11
N THR A 102 -18.00 5.01 -27.83
CA THR A 102 -18.60 4.28 -26.70
C THR A 102 -20.07 4.60 -26.48
N GLY A 103 -20.81 3.62 -25.99
CA GLY A 103 -22.15 3.82 -25.44
C GLY A 103 -22.97 2.54 -25.46
N GLN A 104 -23.60 2.22 -24.34
CA GLN A 104 -24.55 1.10 -24.25
C GLN A 104 -25.82 1.55 -23.55
N LEU A 105 -26.96 0.99 -23.94
CA LEU A 105 -28.22 1.31 -23.26
C LEU A 105 -28.13 0.96 -21.77
N ASN A 106 -28.63 1.86 -20.93
CA ASN A 106 -28.68 1.68 -19.50
C ASN A 106 -29.90 0.80 -19.13
N PRO A 107 -29.71 -0.48 -18.74
CA PRO A 107 -30.82 -1.36 -18.39
C PRO A 107 -31.54 -0.93 -17.10
N LEU A 108 -30.99 0.01 -16.34
CA LEU A 108 -31.58 0.49 -15.09
C LEU A 108 -32.45 1.73 -15.29
N ASN A 109 -32.40 2.35 -16.47
CA ASN A 109 -33.23 3.52 -16.77
C ASN A 109 -34.54 3.06 -17.41
N PRO A 110 -35.71 3.21 -16.74
CA PRO A 110 -37.00 2.83 -17.31
C PRO A 110 -37.32 3.52 -18.65
N LYS A 111 -36.72 4.69 -18.90
CA LYS A 111 -36.87 5.42 -20.16
C LYS A 111 -36.18 4.70 -21.33
N ALA A 112 -35.10 3.94 -21.08
CA ALA A 112 -34.42 3.15 -22.11
C ALA A 112 -35.38 2.14 -22.75
N TYR A 113 -36.15 1.43 -21.94
CA TYR A 113 -37.16 0.47 -22.41
C TYR A 113 -38.29 1.13 -23.21
N ARG A 114 -38.76 2.31 -22.78
CA ARG A 114 -39.80 3.05 -23.52
C ARG A 114 -39.31 3.46 -24.91
N VAL A 115 -38.10 4.00 -24.99
CA VAL A 115 -37.49 4.41 -26.28
C VAL A 115 -37.24 3.19 -27.17
N ALA A 116 -36.73 2.09 -26.63
CA ALA A 116 -36.55 0.85 -27.39
C ALA A 116 -37.89 0.27 -27.91
N GLN A 117 -38.96 0.32 -27.10
CA GLN A 117 -40.31 -0.08 -27.53
C GLN A 117 -40.84 0.80 -28.67
N ASP A 118 -40.64 2.11 -28.59
CA ASP A 118 -41.03 3.05 -29.64
C ASP A 118 -40.25 2.79 -30.95
N VAL A 119 -38.94 2.48 -30.86
CA VAL A 119 -38.10 2.09 -32.00
C VAL A 119 -38.63 0.82 -32.66
N LEU A 120 -38.83 -0.25 -31.88
CA LEU A 120 -39.33 -1.53 -32.40
C LEU A 120 -40.72 -1.42 -33.02
N ARG A 121 -41.61 -0.64 -32.41
CA ARG A 121 -42.94 -0.37 -32.95
C ARG A 121 -42.85 0.30 -34.32
N ASP A 122 -42.06 1.35 -34.46
CA ASP A 122 -41.95 2.09 -35.73
C ASP A 122 -41.26 1.25 -36.82
N LEU A 123 -40.24 0.44 -36.47
CA LEU A 123 -39.63 -0.50 -37.41
C LEU A 123 -40.63 -1.56 -37.91
N SER A 124 -41.44 -2.14 -37.02
CA SER A 124 -42.45 -3.13 -37.40
C SER A 124 -43.50 -2.56 -38.37
N ALA A 125 -43.74 -1.25 -38.33
CA ALA A 125 -44.63 -0.57 -39.27
C ALA A 125 -43.98 -0.26 -40.62
N LEU A 126 -42.65 -0.06 -40.65
CA LEU A 126 -41.88 0.26 -41.85
C LEU A 126 -41.46 -0.98 -42.65
N PHE A 127 -41.21 -2.10 -41.97
CA PHE A 127 -40.75 -3.35 -42.56
C PHE A 127 -41.84 -4.43 -42.42
N PRO A 128 -42.40 -4.93 -43.54
CA PRO A 128 -43.51 -5.89 -43.51
C PRO A 128 -43.08 -7.34 -43.21
N ASP A 129 -41.79 -7.59 -42.96
CA ASP A 129 -41.28 -8.93 -42.65
C ASP A 129 -41.67 -9.33 -41.22
N PRO A 130 -42.02 -10.60 -40.94
CA PRO A 130 -42.36 -11.05 -39.60
C PRO A 130 -41.17 -11.05 -38.61
N PHE A 131 -39.94 -10.85 -39.09
CA PHE A 131 -38.74 -10.82 -38.25
C PHE A 131 -38.08 -9.44 -38.23
N LEU A 132 -37.59 -9.06 -37.05
CA LEU A 132 -36.68 -7.93 -36.82
C LEU A 132 -35.43 -8.49 -36.14
N HIS A 133 -34.26 -7.95 -36.45
CA HIS A 133 -33.00 -8.31 -35.78
C HIS A 133 -32.59 -7.21 -34.79
N GLY A 134 -32.13 -7.60 -33.61
CA GLY A 134 -31.74 -6.68 -32.53
C GLY A 134 -30.23 -6.51 -32.35
N GLY A 135 -29.41 -7.20 -33.15
CA GLY A 135 -27.95 -7.29 -33.02
C GLY A 135 -27.54 -8.04 -31.77
N ALA A 136 -27.49 -7.31 -30.66
CA ALA A 136 -27.19 -7.81 -29.32
C ALA A 136 -25.79 -8.43 -29.19
N ASP A 137 -24.88 -8.05 -30.07
CA ASP A 137 -23.46 -8.34 -30.03
C ASP A 137 -22.66 -7.15 -29.48
N GLU A 138 -21.37 -7.42 -29.22
CA GLU A 138 -20.38 -6.43 -28.75
C GLU A 138 -20.74 -5.65 -27.47
N VAL A 139 -21.67 -6.20 -26.69
CA VAL A 139 -22.05 -5.69 -25.37
C VAL A 139 -20.89 -5.86 -24.40
N ASN A 140 -20.44 -4.75 -23.82
CA ASN A 140 -19.32 -4.74 -22.90
C ASN A 140 -19.76 -4.34 -21.49
N THR A 141 -19.76 -5.29 -20.57
CA THR A 141 -20.27 -5.10 -19.21
C THR A 141 -19.50 -4.05 -18.41
N ALA A 142 -18.25 -3.74 -18.76
CA ALA A 142 -17.46 -2.68 -18.12
C ALA A 142 -18.12 -1.29 -18.22
N CYS A 143 -18.88 -1.05 -19.30
CA CYS A 143 -19.67 0.18 -19.46
C CYS A 143 -20.74 0.37 -18.38
N TRP A 144 -21.23 -0.72 -17.79
CA TRP A 144 -22.24 -0.71 -16.72
C TRP A 144 -21.63 -0.75 -15.31
N GLU A 145 -20.34 -1.03 -15.18
CA GLU A 145 -19.62 -0.97 -13.88
C GLU A 145 -19.45 0.48 -13.40
N ASP A 146 -19.43 1.44 -14.34
CA ASP A 146 -19.44 2.87 -14.06
C ASP A 146 -20.77 3.40 -13.51
N ASP A 147 -21.87 2.65 -13.63
CA ASP A 147 -23.17 3.01 -13.03
C ASP A 147 -23.31 2.28 -11.67
N PRO A 148 -23.16 2.97 -10.53
CA PRO A 148 -23.23 2.33 -9.23
C PRO A 148 -24.68 1.89 -8.96
N VAL A 149 -25.01 0.66 -9.34
CA VAL A 149 -26.23 -0.01 -8.85
C VAL A 149 -25.98 -0.44 -7.42
N THR A 150 -26.20 0.50 -6.52
CA THR A 150 -26.21 0.23 -5.09
C THR A 150 -27.41 -0.67 -4.78
N TRP A 151 -27.26 -1.55 -3.79
CA TRP A 151 -28.40 -2.29 -3.22
C TRP A 151 -29.54 -1.36 -2.79
N GLN A 152 -29.24 -0.09 -2.52
CA GLN A 152 -30.20 0.96 -2.19
C GLN A 152 -31.19 1.18 -3.35
N ARG A 153 -30.75 1.09 -4.61
CA ARG A 153 -31.64 1.21 -5.79
C ARG A 153 -32.62 0.04 -5.87
N VAL A 154 -32.16 -1.18 -5.55
CA VAL A 154 -33.01 -2.38 -5.44
C VAL A 154 -33.98 -2.24 -4.26
N TYR A 155 -33.49 -1.74 -3.13
CA TYR A 155 -34.31 -1.48 -1.94
C TYR A 155 -35.37 -0.39 -2.17
N ASP A 156 -35.06 0.60 -3.00
CA ASP A 156 -35.90 1.75 -3.26
C ASP A 156 -36.98 1.52 -4.32
N TYR A 157 -36.86 0.43 -5.09
CA TYR A 157 -37.82 0.07 -6.12
C TYR A 157 -39.15 -0.33 -5.48
N ASP A 158 -40.23 0.22 -6.02
CA ASP A 158 -41.59 -0.16 -5.62
C ASP A 158 -42.06 -1.30 -6.52
N ILE A 159 -42.10 -2.50 -5.96
CA ILE A 159 -42.41 -3.73 -6.69
C ILE A 159 -43.89 -3.77 -7.13
N LEU A 160 -44.75 -2.96 -6.51
CA LEU A 160 -46.16 -2.82 -6.87
C LEU A 160 -46.40 -1.68 -7.87
N HIS A 161 -45.33 -1.03 -8.35
CA HIS A 161 -45.43 0.10 -9.26
C HIS A 161 -46.15 -0.30 -10.55
N GLY A 162 -47.31 0.33 -10.80
CA GLY A 162 -48.12 0.12 -11.99
C GLY A 162 -49.26 -0.90 -11.83
N LEU A 163 -49.44 -1.47 -10.64
CA LEU A 163 -50.60 -2.30 -10.29
C LEU A 163 -51.73 -1.46 -9.70
N THR A 164 -52.97 -1.86 -9.94
CA THR A 164 -54.15 -1.32 -9.24
C THR A 164 -54.19 -1.82 -7.78
N GLU A 165 -54.95 -1.16 -6.90
CA GLU A 165 -55.06 -1.60 -5.49
C GLU A 165 -55.60 -3.03 -5.35
N GLU A 166 -56.50 -3.46 -6.24
CA GLU A 166 -57.02 -4.83 -6.25
C GLU A 166 -55.95 -5.84 -6.69
N GLU A 167 -55.14 -5.52 -7.69
CA GLU A 167 -54.04 -6.37 -8.17
C GLU A 167 -52.87 -6.44 -7.17
N ALA A 168 -52.56 -5.33 -6.50
CA ALA A 168 -51.53 -5.27 -5.48
C ALA A 168 -51.84 -6.20 -4.30
N ASN A 169 -53.12 -6.34 -3.92
CA ASN A 169 -53.58 -7.24 -2.88
C ASN A 169 -53.46 -8.73 -3.26
N LEU A 170 -53.25 -9.05 -4.55
CA LEU A 170 -53.04 -10.42 -5.04
C LEU A 170 -51.56 -10.82 -5.06
N VAL A 171 -50.63 -9.89 -4.83
CA VAL A 171 -49.19 -10.17 -4.79
C VAL A 171 -48.82 -10.81 -3.45
N LEU A 172 -48.58 -12.12 -3.45
CA LEU A 172 -48.25 -12.90 -2.25
C LEU A 172 -46.75 -12.87 -1.88
N GLY A 173 -45.88 -12.48 -2.80
CA GLY A 173 -44.43 -12.47 -2.65
C GLY A 173 -43.71 -12.35 -4.00
N GLY A 174 -42.39 -12.47 -4.01
CA GLY A 174 -41.58 -12.41 -5.22
C GLY A 174 -40.36 -13.32 -5.15
N GLU A 175 -39.87 -13.72 -6.32
CA GLU A 175 -38.66 -14.53 -6.48
C GLU A 175 -37.57 -13.69 -7.14
N VAL A 176 -36.34 -13.79 -6.65
CA VAL A 176 -35.18 -13.09 -7.19
C VAL A 176 -34.28 -14.11 -7.86
N ALA A 177 -34.31 -14.16 -9.18
CA ALA A 177 -33.45 -15.05 -9.94
C ALA A 177 -32.03 -14.47 -10.04
N LEU A 178 -31.02 -15.28 -9.71
CA LEU A 178 -29.61 -14.94 -9.84
C LEU A 178 -29.05 -15.59 -11.11
N TRP A 179 -28.59 -14.77 -12.06
CA TRP A 179 -27.94 -15.27 -13.27
C TRP A 179 -26.41 -15.18 -13.14
N SER A 180 -25.72 -16.28 -13.45
CA SER A 180 -24.27 -16.35 -13.48
C SER A 180 -23.80 -17.43 -14.44
N GLU A 181 -22.74 -17.15 -15.20
CA GLU A 181 -22.11 -18.11 -16.13
C GLU A 181 -21.39 -19.25 -15.40
N GLN A 182 -20.97 -19.01 -14.15
CA GLN A 182 -20.33 -19.99 -13.27
C GLN A 182 -21.05 -20.03 -11.93
N SER A 183 -21.30 -21.24 -11.41
CA SER A 183 -22.01 -21.47 -10.14
C SER A 183 -21.08 -22.18 -9.16
N ASP A 184 -20.36 -21.42 -8.33
CA ASP A 184 -19.56 -21.93 -7.23
C ASP A 184 -19.77 -21.10 -5.95
N ALA A 185 -19.20 -21.55 -4.82
CA ALA A 185 -19.34 -20.86 -3.54
C ALA A 185 -18.71 -19.46 -3.53
N ALA A 186 -17.78 -19.15 -4.44
CA ALA A 186 -17.21 -17.81 -4.56
C ALA A 186 -18.21 -16.83 -5.18
N VAL A 187 -18.91 -17.28 -6.22
CA VAL A 187 -19.81 -16.46 -7.02
C VAL A 187 -21.20 -16.37 -6.38
N LEU A 188 -21.69 -17.44 -5.75
CA LEU A 188 -23.00 -17.44 -5.11
C LEU A 188 -23.03 -16.51 -3.89
N ASP A 189 -22.07 -16.64 -2.98
CA ASP A 189 -22.03 -15.87 -1.73
C ASP A 189 -21.80 -14.37 -1.98
N GLY A 190 -20.99 -14.04 -2.98
CA GLY A 190 -20.70 -12.67 -3.39
C GLY A 190 -21.89 -11.99 -4.05
N ARG A 191 -22.70 -12.69 -4.86
CA ARG A 191 -23.83 -12.06 -5.57
C ARG A 191 -25.16 -12.09 -4.82
N LEU A 192 -25.35 -13.04 -3.89
CA LEU A 192 -26.53 -13.06 -3.01
C LEU A 192 -26.59 -11.82 -2.10
N TRP A 193 -25.42 -11.28 -1.76
CA TRP A 193 -25.25 -10.15 -0.87
C TRP A 193 -24.57 -8.98 -1.58
N PRO A 194 -25.01 -7.71 -1.51
CA PRO A 194 -26.18 -7.19 -0.78
C PRO A 194 -27.49 -7.16 -1.60
N ARG A 195 -27.45 -7.50 -2.90
CA ARG A 195 -28.53 -7.19 -3.85
C ARG A 195 -29.77 -8.08 -3.67
N ALA A 196 -29.61 -9.40 -3.60
CA ALA A 196 -30.75 -10.30 -3.39
C ALA A 196 -31.35 -10.15 -1.99
N ALA A 197 -30.52 -9.82 -0.99
CA ALA A 197 -30.98 -9.50 0.36
C ALA A 197 -31.85 -8.23 0.42
N ALA A 198 -31.50 -7.17 -0.31
CA ALA A 198 -32.30 -5.95 -0.41
C ALA A 198 -33.67 -6.19 -1.10
N ALA A 199 -33.69 -7.04 -2.13
CA ALA A 199 -34.92 -7.47 -2.80
C ALA A 199 -35.79 -8.36 -1.89
N ALA A 200 -35.18 -9.26 -1.12
CA ALA A 200 -35.91 -10.03 -0.13
C ALA A 200 -36.53 -9.12 0.96
N GLU A 201 -35.78 -8.14 1.46
CA GLU A 201 -36.30 -7.25 2.51
C GLU A 201 -37.51 -6.41 2.00
N THR A 202 -37.45 -5.91 0.77
CA THR A 202 -38.56 -5.17 0.14
C THR A 202 -39.80 -6.03 -0.05
N LEU A 203 -39.64 -7.27 -0.54
CA LEU A 203 -40.75 -8.19 -0.78
C LEU A 203 -41.43 -8.68 0.50
N TRP A 204 -40.66 -9.01 1.53
CA TRP A 204 -41.19 -9.65 2.74
C TRP A 204 -41.57 -8.69 3.85
N SER A 205 -40.85 -7.57 3.98
CA SER A 205 -41.02 -6.65 5.11
C SER A 205 -41.40 -5.22 4.72
N GLY A 206 -41.41 -4.93 3.41
CA GLY A 206 -41.63 -3.60 2.87
C GLY A 206 -40.47 -2.63 3.14
N ASN A 207 -40.31 -1.64 2.26
CA ASN A 207 -39.27 -0.61 2.42
C ASN A 207 -39.72 0.62 3.21
N LYS A 208 -40.99 0.69 3.66
CA LYS A 208 -41.57 1.84 4.40
C LYS A 208 -41.91 1.47 5.85
N GLY A 209 -41.71 2.42 6.78
CA GLY A 209 -42.14 2.29 8.18
C GLY A 209 -43.57 2.80 8.41
N ALA A 210 -44.05 2.74 9.67
CA ALA A 210 -45.41 3.18 10.06
C ALA A 210 -45.71 4.66 9.75
N SER A 211 -44.68 5.50 9.56
CA SER A 211 -44.79 6.90 9.17
C SER A 211 -44.77 7.13 7.65
N GLY A 212 -44.80 6.06 6.83
CA GLY A 212 -44.72 6.11 5.37
C GLY A 212 -43.33 6.43 4.80
N ARG A 213 -42.34 6.72 5.66
CA ARG A 213 -40.95 6.99 5.27
C ARG A 213 -40.16 5.71 5.01
N LYS A 214 -39.26 5.76 4.03
CA LYS A 214 -38.38 4.65 3.69
C LYS A 214 -37.37 4.34 4.80
N ARG A 215 -37.14 3.07 5.10
CA ARG A 215 -36.28 2.59 6.21
C ARG A 215 -34.83 2.32 5.80
N TYR A 216 -34.28 3.12 4.88
CA TYR A 216 -32.96 2.88 4.28
C TYR A 216 -31.83 2.79 5.32
N ALA A 217 -31.83 3.66 6.34
CA ALA A 217 -30.80 3.70 7.38
C ALA A 217 -30.81 2.41 8.22
N ASN A 218 -31.99 2.02 8.70
CA ASN A 218 -32.16 0.79 9.48
C ASN A 218 -31.85 -0.48 8.66
N ALA A 219 -32.14 -0.47 7.36
CA ALA A 219 -31.74 -1.56 6.46
C ALA A 219 -30.22 -1.61 6.29
N THR A 220 -29.58 -0.46 6.10
CA THR A 220 -28.11 -0.34 6.01
C THR A 220 -27.42 -0.93 7.25
N ASP A 221 -27.89 -0.59 8.45
CA ASP A 221 -27.31 -1.09 9.71
C ASP A 221 -27.48 -2.60 9.87
N ARG A 222 -28.66 -3.15 9.56
CA ARG A 222 -28.92 -4.59 9.61
C ARG A 222 -28.10 -5.36 8.59
N LEU A 223 -28.02 -4.84 7.37
CA LEU A 223 -27.22 -5.47 6.32
C LEU A 223 -25.73 -5.43 6.71
N ASN A 224 -25.23 -4.32 7.29
CA ASN A 224 -23.84 -4.23 7.74
C ASN A 224 -23.53 -5.22 8.89
N ASP A 225 -24.40 -5.34 9.89
CA ASP A 225 -24.26 -6.31 10.99
C ASP A 225 -24.28 -7.76 10.46
N TRP A 226 -25.19 -8.07 9.54
CA TRP A 226 -25.27 -9.40 8.94
C TRP A 226 -24.01 -9.75 8.14
N ARG A 227 -23.52 -8.80 7.32
CA ARG A 227 -22.26 -8.94 6.60
C ARG A 227 -21.10 -9.20 7.57
N HIS A 228 -21.01 -8.43 8.65
CA HIS A 228 -19.95 -8.60 9.64
C HIS A 228 -19.95 -10.02 10.22
N ARG A 229 -21.12 -10.56 10.55
CA ARG A 229 -21.28 -11.95 11.05
C ARG A 229 -20.91 -13.00 9.99
N MET A 230 -21.23 -12.77 8.72
CA MET A 230 -20.90 -13.69 7.62
C MET A 230 -19.39 -13.72 7.37
N VAL A 231 -18.74 -12.56 7.29
CA VAL A 231 -17.28 -12.45 7.13
C VAL A 231 -16.55 -13.08 8.33
N ALA A 232 -17.03 -12.85 9.56
CA ALA A 232 -16.47 -13.47 10.76
C ALA A 232 -16.55 -15.01 10.75
N ARG A 233 -17.48 -15.59 9.97
CA ARG A 233 -17.65 -17.04 9.78
C ARG A 233 -16.93 -17.58 8.54
N GLY A 234 -16.14 -16.75 7.85
CA GLY A 234 -15.38 -17.13 6.66
C GLY A 234 -16.17 -17.08 5.34
N ILE A 235 -17.38 -16.50 5.33
CA ILE A 235 -18.19 -16.31 4.12
C ILE A 235 -17.79 -14.99 3.45
N ARG A 236 -17.45 -15.03 2.16
CA ARG A 236 -16.92 -13.88 1.39
C ARG A 236 -18.02 -12.92 0.91
N ALA A 237 -18.74 -12.30 1.86
CA ALA A 237 -19.81 -11.36 1.53
C ALA A 237 -19.29 -10.00 1.01
N GLU A 238 -19.79 -9.56 -0.15
CA GLU A 238 -19.43 -8.29 -0.78
C GLU A 238 -19.78 -7.07 0.11
N PRO A 239 -19.02 -5.95 0.03
CA PRO A 239 -19.32 -4.73 0.76
C PRO A 239 -20.61 -4.04 0.27
N LEU A 240 -21.35 -3.43 1.20
CA LEU A 240 -22.64 -2.76 0.92
C LEU A 240 -22.49 -1.47 0.12
N GLN A 241 -21.33 -0.84 0.11
CA GLN A 241 -21.00 0.24 -0.78
C GLN A 241 -19.67 -0.12 -1.44
N PRO A 242 -19.48 0.16 -2.74
CA PRO A 242 -18.14 0.20 -3.27
C PRO A 242 -17.36 1.16 -2.39
N LEU A 243 -16.20 0.71 -1.90
CA LEU A 243 -15.23 1.61 -1.29
C LEU A 243 -15.05 2.78 -2.26
N CYS A 244 -15.07 4.00 -1.74
CA CYS A 244 -14.81 5.19 -2.52
C CYS A 244 -13.34 5.22 -2.99
N ASP A 245 -12.94 4.30 -3.88
CA ASP A 245 -11.77 4.46 -4.75
C ASP A 245 -11.78 3.36 -5.83
N THR A 246 -12.18 3.70 -7.06
CA THR A 246 -11.94 2.86 -8.25
C THR A 246 -11.12 3.61 -9.29
N SER A 247 -10.27 4.54 -8.86
CA SER A 247 -9.30 5.16 -9.74
C SER A 247 -8.05 4.29 -9.85
N VAL A 248 -8.04 3.37 -10.83
CA VAL A 248 -6.77 2.81 -11.32
C VAL A 248 -5.96 3.98 -11.88
N GLY A 249 -4.91 4.36 -11.16
CA GLY A 249 -4.03 5.49 -11.50
C GLY A 249 -3.75 6.46 -10.35
N VAL A 250 -4.55 6.49 -9.29
CA VAL A 250 -4.21 7.17 -8.03
C VAL A 250 -4.84 6.41 -6.87
N ALA A 251 -4.42 5.17 -6.65
CA ALA A 251 -4.80 4.48 -5.43
C ALA A 251 -4.26 5.29 -4.23
N LYS A 252 -5.16 5.85 -3.42
CA LYS A 252 -4.83 6.46 -2.11
C LYS A 252 -4.71 5.39 -1.03
N ASP A 253 -4.30 4.17 -1.39
CA ASP A 253 -4.01 3.15 -0.41
C ASP A 253 -2.67 3.46 0.28
N ALA A 254 -2.68 3.38 1.61
CA ALA A 254 -1.52 3.68 2.46
C ALA A 254 -0.28 2.83 2.13
N PHE A 255 -0.42 1.70 1.43
CA PHE A 255 0.72 0.86 1.03
C PHE A 255 1.46 1.37 -0.22
N ASN A 256 0.87 2.28 -1.01
CA ASN A 256 1.54 2.89 -2.18
C ASN A 256 2.73 3.78 -1.83
N THR A 257 2.90 4.08 -0.53
CA THR A 257 4.11 4.70 0.01
C THR A 257 5.35 3.83 -0.26
N PHE A 258 5.22 2.50 -0.23
CA PHE A 258 6.33 1.55 -0.47
C PHE A 258 6.26 0.83 -1.82
N PHE A 259 5.10 0.83 -2.49
CA PHE A 259 4.93 0.15 -3.77
C PHE A 259 4.51 1.13 -4.88
N SER A 260 5.00 0.89 -6.09
CA SER A 260 4.44 1.46 -7.31
C SER A 260 3.57 0.41 -8.01
N GLU A 261 2.44 0.85 -8.54
CA GLU A 261 1.55 -0.01 -9.31
C GLU A 261 1.90 0.12 -10.81
N THR A 262 2.10 -1.02 -11.48
CA THR A 262 2.23 -1.07 -12.93
C THR A 262 0.85 -1.19 -13.58
N GLY A 263 0.70 -0.79 -14.84
CA GLY A 263 -0.59 -0.89 -15.57
C GLY A 263 -1.16 -2.31 -15.73
N SER A 264 -0.39 -3.34 -15.36
CA SER A 264 -0.82 -4.74 -15.27
C SER A 264 -1.33 -5.15 -13.88
N GLY A 265 -1.50 -4.21 -12.94
CA GLY A 265 -1.91 -4.46 -11.55
C GLY A 265 -0.81 -5.09 -10.67
N LYS A 266 0.44 -5.13 -11.16
CA LYS A 266 1.56 -5.66 -10.39
C LYS A 266 2.15 -4.54 -9.53
N HIS A 267 2.36 -4.86 -8.25
CA HIS A 267 2.94 -3.94 -7.28
C HIS A 267 4.45 -4.19 -7.19
N VAL A 268 5.24 -3.20 -7.59
CA VAL A 268 6.71 -3.25 -7.58
C VAL A 268 7.21 -2.43 -6.38
N PRO A 269 8.09 -2.97 -5.53
CA PRO A 269 8.65 -2.22 -4.41
C PRO A 269 9.46 -1.00 -4.87
N ARG A 270 9.34 0.12 -4.14
CA ARG A 270 10.19 1.30 -4.27
C ARG A 270 11.50 1.07 -3.50
N ALA A 271 12.26 0.08 -3.93
CA ALA A 271 13.52 -0.32 -3.29
C ALA A 271 14.66 -0.32 -4.32
N LEU A 272 15.87 -0.05 -3.85
CA LEU A 272 17.11 -0.18 -4.59
C LEU A 272 18.06 -1.07 -3.77
N PHE A 273 18.55 -2.15 -4.37
CA PHE A 273 19.58 -3.00 -3.78
C PHE A 273 20.89 -2.72 -4.50
N VAL A 274 21.90 -2.40 -3.71
CA VAL A 274 23.23 -2.07 -4.23
C VAL A 274 24.24 -2.90 -3.46
N ASP A 275 25.07 -3.61 -4.20
CA ASP A 275 26.22 -4.32 -3.66
C ASP A 275 27.35 -4.27 -4.67
N LEU A 276 28.58 -4.21 -4.15
CA LEU A 276 29.79 -4.21 -4.98
C LEU A 276 30.19 -5.64 -5.40
N GLU A 277 29.57 -6.66 -4.81
CA GLU A 277 29.69 -8.05 -5.19
C GLU A 277 28.35 -8.60 -5.72
N PRO A 278 28.32 -9.49 -6.74
CA PRO A 278 27.06 -9.98 -7.28
C PRO A 278 26.40 -11.07 -6.43
N THR A 279 27.15 -11.77 -5.58
CA THR A 279 26.72 -13.01 -4.90
C THR A 279 25.39 -12.85 -4.15
N VAL A 280 25.26 -11.84 -3.29
CA VAL A 280 24.05 -11.62 -2.48
C VAL A 280 22.88 -11.16 -3.33
N ILE A 281 23.13 -10.33 -4.35
CA ILE A 281 22.08 -9.84 -5.25
C ILE A 281 21.58 -10.94 -6.18
N ASP A 282 22.45 -11.86 -6.60
CA ASP A 282 22.08 -12.99 -7.44
C ASP A 282 21.17 -13.99 -6.70
N GLU A 283 21.32 -14.13 -5.37
CA GLU A 283 20.35 -14.85 -4.54
C GLU A 283 18.95 -14.20 -4.59
N VAL A 284 18.88 -12.87 -4.61
CA VAL A 284 17.60 -12.15 -4.78
C VAL A 284 17.03 -12.34 -6.19
N ARG A 285 17.89 -12.32 -7.22
CA ARG A 285 17.49 -12.55 -8.63
C ARG A 285 17.01 -13.98 -8.89
N THR A 286 17.48 -14.96 -8.13
CA THR A 286 17.12 -16.38 -8.30
C THR A 286 16.13 -16.89 -7.26
N GLY A 287 15.93 -16.15 -6.17
CA GLY A 287 15.09 -16.53 -5.04
C GLY A 287 13.58 -16.51 -5.31
N ALA A 288 12.81 -16.77 -4.25
CA ALA A 288 11.35 -16.85 -4.31
C ALA A 288 10.68 -15.56 -4.82
N TYR A 289 11.30 -14.40 -4.54
CA TYR A 289 10.80 -13.07 -4.92
C TYR A 289 11.46 -12.50 -6.19
N ARG A 290 12.08 -13.34 -7.03
CA ARG A 290 12.75 -12.91 -8.28
C ARG A 290 11.90 -12.05 -9.22
N GLN A 291 10.59 -12.24 -9.22
CA GLN A 291 9.66 -11.49 -10.06
C GLN A 291 9.15 -10.21 -9.37
N LEU A 292 9.43 -9.99 -8.09
CA LEU A 292 8.88 -8.86 -7.34
C LEU A 292 9.59 -7.54 -7.67
N PHE A 293 10.92 -7.56 -7.70
CA PHE A 293 11.75 -6.38 -7.95
C PHE A 293 11.95 -6.13 -9.45
N HIS A 294 12.12 -4.87 -9.82
CA HIS A 294 12.52 -4.54 -11.19
C HIS A 294 14.02 -4.86 -11.36
N PRO A 295 14.47 -5.51 -12.45
CA PRO A 295 15.87 -5.88 -12.62
C PRO A 295 16.85 -4.70 -12.53
N GLU A 296 16.42 -3.51 -12.96
CA GLU A 296 17.23 -2.29 -12.87
C GLU A 296 17.39 -1.73 -11.44
N GLN A 297 16.60 -2.23 -10.48
CA GLN A 297 16.72 -1.89 -9.06
C GLN A 297 17.77 -2.76 -8.34
N LEU A 298 18.34 -3.76 -9.02
CA LEU A 298 19.31 -4.70 -8.46
C LEU A 298 20.68 -4.41 -9.07
N ILE A 299 21.44 -3.51 -8.45
CA ILE A 299 22.76 -3.06 -8.92
C ILE A 299 23.85 -3.88 -8.24
N SER A 300 24.55 -4.68 -9.04
CA SER A 300 25.72 -5.45 -8.63
C SER A 300 26.95 -4.95 -9.38
N HIS A 301 28.10 -4.87 -8.71
CA HIS A 301 29.40 -4.70 -9.35
C HIS A 301 30.22 -6.00 -9.29
N ASN A 302 31.36 -6.05 -9.98
CA ASN A 302 32.21 -7.25 -10.04
C ASN A 302 33.33 -7.27 -8.99
N GLU A 303 33.72 -6.10 -8.48
CA GLU A 303 34.79 -5.94 -7.51
C GLU A 303 34.23 -5.55 -6.16
N ASP A 304 34.56 -6.31 -5.11
CA ASP A 304 34.12 -6.03 -3.76
C ASP A 304 34.98 -4.93 -3.09
N ALA A 305 34.45 -4.39 -1.99
CA ALA A 305 35.19 -3.47 -1.14
C ALA A 305 36.17 -4.20 -0.18
N ALA A 306 36.17 -5.54 -0.12
CA ALA A 306 37.07 -6.35 0.71
C ALA A 306 37.20 -5.88 2.17
N ASN A 307 36.09 -5.49 2.79
CA ASN A 307 36.04 -4.90 4.15
C ASN A 307 36.87 -3.62 4.34
N ASN A 308 37.10 -2.85 3.28
CA ASN A 308 37.83 -1.59 3.32
C ASN A 308 36.91 -0.41 2.97
N PHE A 309 36.71 0.51 3.91
CA PHE A 309 35.95 1.74 3.70
C PHE A 309 36.46 2.54 2.51
N ALA A 310 37.78 2.70 2.36
CA ALA A 310 38.37 3.53 1.32
C ALA A 310 38.07 2.99 -0.09
N ARG A 311 38.04 1.66 -0.26
CA ARG A 311 37.59 1.04 -1.52
C ARG A 311 36.14 1.38 -1.85
N GLY A 312 35.28 1.23 -0.84
CA GLY A 312 33.86 1.52 -0.97
C GLY A 312 33.55 3.00 -1.19
N HIS A 313 34.41 3.91 -0.73
CA HIS A 313 34.16 5.35 -0.78
C HIS A 313 34.90 6.07 -1.92
N TYR A 314 36.18 5.77 -2.12
CA TYR A 314 37.06 6.53 -3.02
C TYR A 314 37.32 5.86 -4.36
N THR A 315 37.52 4.54 -4.40
CA THR A 315 37.88 3.83 -5.65
C THR A 315 36.65 3.20 -6.29
N VAL A 316 36.32 1.97 -5.92
CA VAL A 316 35.25 1.17 -6.54
C VAL A 316 33.87 1.86 -6.40
N GLY A 317 33.60 2.46 -5.24
CA GLY A 317 32.32 3.14 -5.01
C GLY A 317 32.04 4.31 -5.94
N ARG A 318 33.08 5.05 -6.35
CA ARG A 318 32.92 6.18 -7.28
C ARG A 318 32.49 5.74 -8.68
N GLU A 319 32.84 4.52 -9.09
CA GLU A 319 32.43 4.00 -10.39
C GLU A 319 30.93 3.64 -10.42
N VAL A 320 30.37 3.25 -9.27
CA VAL A 320 29.00 2.73 -9.15
C VAL A 320 28.01 3.78 -8.65
N VAL A 321 28.47 4.82 -7.95
CA VAL A 321 27.60 5.83 -7.33
C VAL A 321 26.71 6.57 -8.33
N ASP A 322 27.24 6.94 -9.50
CA ASP A 322 26.48 7.68 -10.52
C ASP A 322 25.32 6.82 -11.08
N LEU A 323 25.56 5.52 -11.26
CA LEU A 323 24.52 4.58 -11.65
C LEU A 323 23.44 4.47 -10.57
N CYS A 324 23.84 4.38 -9.29
CA CYS A 324 22.91 4.32 -8.17
C CYS A 324 22.04 5.58 -8.12
N LEU A 325 22.64 6.77 -8.24
CA LEU A 325 21.93 8.04 -8.21
C LEU A 325 20.93 8.18 -9.37
N ASP A 326 21.29 7.73 -10.58
CA ASP A 326 20.35 7.71 -11.72
C ASP A 326 19.14 6.81 -11.44
N ARG A 327 19.35 5.65 -10.81
CA ARG A 327 18.24 4.76 -10.43
C ARG A 327 17.39 5.34 -9.31
N ILE A 328 17.99 5.97 -8.31
CA ILE A 328 17.26 6.67 -7.25
C ILE A 328 16.43 7.80 -7.85
N ARG A 329 16.99 8.59 -8.78
CA ARG A 329 16.30 9.66 -9.47
C ARG A 329 15.06 9.16 -10.23
N LYS A 330 15.19 8.08 -11.00
CA LYS A 330 14.05 7.43 -11.67
C LYS A 330 12.95 7.02 -10.69
N LEU A 331 13.30 6.49 -9.52
CA LEU A 331 12.31 6.13 -8.49
C LEU A 331 11.68 7.37 -7.83
N ALA A 332 12.47 8.43 -7.61
CA ALA A 332 12.00 9.69 -7.06
C ALA A 332 11.05 10.41 -8.03
N ASP A 333 11.35 10.43 -9.33
CA ASP A 333 10.51 11.02 -10.38
C ASP A 333 9.17 10.29 -10.52
N ASN A 334 9.15 8.98 -10.24
CA ASN A 334 7.94 8.17 -10.17
C ASN A 334 7.12 8.39 -8.87
N CYS A 335 7.54 9.30 -7.99
CA CYS A 335 6.82 9.64 -6.77
C CYS A 335 6.16 11.02 -6.91
N THR A 336 4.88 11.13 -6.57
CA THR A 336 4.17 12.43 -6.54
C THR A 336 4.57 13.29 -5.34
N GLY A 337 5.01 12.65 -4.24
CA GLY A 337 5.40 13.33 -3.00
C GLY A 337 6.37 12.48 -2.18
N LEU A 338 7.64 12.44 -2.59
CA LEU A 338 8.69 11.73 -1.85
C LEU A 338 8.86 12.35 -0.45
N GLN A 339 8.68 11.56 0.60
CA GLN A 339 8.90 11.99 1.99
C GLN A 339 10.38 11.95 2.36
N GLY A 340 11.06 10.85 2.05
CA GLY A 340 12.42 10.60 2.50
C GLY A 340 12.98 9.26 2.01
N PHE A 341 14.16 8.92 2.52
CA PHE A 341 14.86 7.68 2.21
C PHE A 341 15.03 6.82 3.47
N LEU A 342 14.85 5.51 3.31
CA LEU A 342 15.21 4.52 4.32
C LEU A 342 16.50 3.84 3.86
N VAL A 343 17.58 4.04 4.61
CA VAL A 343 18.90 3.51 4.27
C VAL A 343 19.23 2.35 5.20
N PHE A 344 19.54 1.19 4.62
CA PHE A 344 19.91 -0.01 5.35
C PHE A 344 21.37 -0.33 5.02
N ASN A 345 22.26 -0.23 6.00
CA ASN A 345 23.67 -0.49 5.80
C ASN A 345 24.34 -1.04 7.07
N ALA A 346 25.48 -1.69 6.89
CA ALA A 346 26.32 -2.15 7.98
C ALA A 346 27.56 -1.27 8.08
N VAL A 347 27.87 -0.77 9.28
CA VAL A 347 29.02 0.13 9.49
C VAL A 347 30.35 -0.63 9.54
N GLY A 348 30.32 -1.96 9.73
CA GLY A 348 31.53 -2.77 9.79
C GLY A 348 32.10 -3.22 8.43
N GLY A 349 31.27 -3.34 7.40
CA GLY A 349 31.68 -3.85 6.08
C GLY A 349 32.14 -2.73 5.14
N GLY A 350 32.94 -3.03 4.11
CA GLY A 350 33.50 -2.01 3.21
C GLY A 350 32.46 -1.31 2.33
N THR A 351 31.52 -2.06 1.76
CA THR A 351 30.44 -1.51 0.93
C THR A 351 29.43 -0.73 1.78
N GLY A 352 28.95 -1.33 2.88
CA GLY A 352 27.94 -0.72 3.75
C GLY A 352 28.43 0.55 4.45
N SER A 353 29.71 0.62 4.79
CA SER A 353 30.34 1.81 5.35
C SER A 353 30.69 2.81 4.25
N GLY A 354 31.63 2.48 3.37
CA GLY A 354 32.20 3.40 2.38
C GLY A 354 31.20 3.87 1.33
N LEU A 355 30.60 2.95 0.58
CA LEU A 355 29.61 3.29 -0.45
C LEU A 355 28.34 3.86 0.18
N GLY A 356 27.96 3.36 1.37
CA GLY A 356 26.85 3.91 2.16
C GLY A 356 27.06 5.39 2.50
N SER A 357 28.21 5.74 3.05
CA SER A 357 28.59 7.13 3.35
C SER A 357 28.61 8.00 2.10
N LEU A 358 29.24 7.53 1.01
CA LEU A 358 29.29 8.26 -0.25
C LEU A 358 27.90 8.53 -0.82
N LEU A 359 26.99 7.54 -0.73
CA LEU A 359 25.62 7.69 -1.20
C LEU A 359 24.85 8.70 -0.35
N LEU A 360 25.04 8.70 0.97
CA LEU A 360 24.40 9.65 1.88
C LEU A 360 24.85 11.11 1.64
N GLU A 361 26.14 11.33 1.39
CA GLU A 361 26.68 12.63 0.99
C GLU A 361 25.99 13.15 -0.28
N ARG A 362 25.94 12.31 -1.32
CA ARG A 362 25.34 12.67 -2.61
C ARG A 362 23.83 12.88 -2.50
N LEU A 363 23.14 12.06 -1.71
CA LEU A 363 21.71 12.26 -1.44
C LEU A 363 21.43 13.54 -0.67
N SER A 364 22.34 13.97 0.21
CA SER A 364 22.21 15.24 0.93
C SER A 364 22.40 16.44 0.00
N VAL A 365 23.24 16.33 -1.03
CA VAL A 365 23.39 17.34 -2.08
C VAL A 365 22.15 17.41 -2.99
N ASP A 366 21.72 16.27 -3.54
CA ASP A 366 20.61 16.23 -4.51
C ASP A 366 19.24 16.43 -3.84
N TYR A 367 19.05 15.91 -2.63
CA TYR A 367 17.77 15.86 -1.90
C TYR A 367 17.86 16.41 -0.47
N GLY A 368 18.57 17.52 -0.24
CA GLY A 368 18.84 18.05 1.10
C GLY A 368 17.62 18.35 1.99
N ARG A 369 16.42 18.56 1.43
CA ARG A 369 15.18 18.79 2.21
C ARG A 369 14.45 17.50 2.60
N LYS A 370 14.90 16.33 2.14
CA LYS A 370 14.24 15.05 2.36
C LYS A 370 14.87 14.33 3.55
N SER A 371 14.03 13.78 4.42
CA SER A 371 14.48 13.07 5.62
C SER A 371 15.16 11.74 5.26
N LYS A 372 16.22 11.40 5.97
CA LYS A 372 17.01 10.18 5.79
C LYS A 372 17.04 9.41 7.10
N LEU A 373 16.34 8.28 7.14
CA LEU A 373 16.29 7.37 8.28
C LEU A 373 17.22 6.18 8.01
N GLY A 374 18.28 6.05 8.82
CA GLY A 374 19.23 4.96 8.76
C GLY A 374 18.86 3.80 9.69
N PHE A 375 18.91 2.58 9.19
CA PHE A 375 18.92 1.36 10.00
C PHE A 375 20.31 0.73 9.88
N THR A 376 21.14 0.97 10.88
CA THR A 376 22.57 0.67 10.82
C THR A 376 22.91 -0.55 11.67
N ILE A 377 23.55 -1.53 11.04
CA ILE A 377 24.04 -2.71 11.74
C ILE A 377 25.42 -2.42 12.31
N TYR A 378 25.52 -2.42 13.64
CA TYR A 378 26.76 -2.23 14.38
C TYR A 378 27.48 -3.55 14.66
N PRO A 379 28.81 -3.59 14.52
CA PRO A 379 29.59 -4.80 14.73
C PRO A 379 29.74 -5.14 16.21
N SER A 380 29.81 -6.44 16.49
CA SER A 380 30.04 -6.99 17.82
C SER A 380 31.41 -7.66 17.92
N PRO A 381 32.12 -7.56 19.06
CA PRO A 381 33.34 -8.31 19.32
C PRO A 381 33.25 -9.84 19.11
N GLN A 382 32.09 -10.45 19.36
CA GLN A 382 31.95 -11.91 19.36
C GLN A 382 31.58 -12.49 17.99
N ILE A 383 30.95 -11.68 17.13
CA ILE A 383 30.40 -12.10 15.83
C ILE A 383 31.09 -11.32 14.69
N SER A 384 32.20 -10.64 14.99
CA SER A 384 32.98 -9.88 14.01
C SER A 384 33.58 -10.82 12.96
N THR A 385 33.38 -10.50 11.69
CA THR A 385 33.92 -11.27 10.56
C THR A 385 35.23 -10.66 10.05
N ALA A 386 35.47 -9.38 10.30
CA ALA A 386 36.65 -8.66 9.87
C ALA A 386 37.34 -7.88 11.00
N VAL A 387 38.66 -7.99 11.07
CA VAL A 387 39.49 -7.35 12.12
C VAL A 387 39.43 -5.81 12.02
N VAL A 388 39.22 -5.27 10.83
CA VAL A 388 39.21 -3.82 10.55
C VAL A 388 37.83 -3.18 10.71
N GLU A 389 36.81 -3.91 11.16
CA GLU A 389 35.46 -3.37 11.41
C GLU A 389 35.44 -2.09 12.27
N PRO A 390 36.25 -1.93 13.33
CA PRO A 390 36.26 -0.69 14.11
C PRO A 390 36.67 0.53 13.29
N TYR A 391 37.60 0.41 12.34
CA TYR A 391 37.97 1.53 11.45
C TYR A 391 36.81 1.93 10.55
N ASN A 392 36.21 0.96 9.86
CA ASN A 392 35.04 1.22 9.02
C ASN A 392 33.88 1.83 9.82
N SER A 393 33.70 1.40 11.08
CA SER A 393 32.62 1.88 11.93
C SER A 393 32.80 3.33 12.33
N VAL A 394 34.00 3.75 12.74
CA VAL A 394 34.30 5.14 13.09
C VAL A 394 34.15 6.04 11.86
N LEU A 395 34.74 5.66 10.73
CA LEU A 395 34.65 6.42 9.48
C LEU A 395 33.21 6.55 8.96
N SER A 396 32.43 5.46 9.02
CA SER A 396 31.02 5.51 8.62
C SER A 396 30.18 6.35 9.56
N THR A 397 30.43 6.24 10.88
CA THR A 397 29.68 7.02 11.89
C THR A 397 29.92 8.51 11.71
N HIS A 398 31.16 8.92 11.41
CA HIS A 398 31.47 10.31 11.08
C HIS A 398 30.59 10.86 9.94
N SER A 399 30.46 10.13 8.82
CA SER A 399 29.55 10.55 7.74
C SER A 399 28.06 10.49 8.13
N LEU A 400 27.67 9.53 8.96
CA LEU A 400 26.28 9.40 9.43
C LEU A 400 25.86 10.61 10.26
N ILE A 401 26.77 11.15 11.09
CA ILE A 401 26.50 12.32 11.95
C ILE A 401 26.03 13.53 11.12
N GLU A 402 26.63 13.76 9.95
CA GLU A 402 26.32 14.92 9.12
C GLU A 402 25.16 14.71 8.16
N HIS A 403 24.98 13.49 7.65
CA HIS A 403 24.12 13.22 6.50
C HIS A 403 22.90 12.35 6.81
N THR A 404 22.65 12.01 8.07
CA THR A 404 21.41 11.31 8.46
C THR A 404 20.60 12.10 9.48
N ASP A 405 19.28 11.97 9.40
CA ASP A 405 18.37 12.71 10.28
C ASP A 405 18.04 11.90 11.54
N VAL A 406 17.95 10.57 11.41
CA VAL A 406 17.72 9.62 12.51
C VAL A 406 18.43 8.32 12.16
N VAL A 407 19.14 7.72 13.12
CA VAL A 407 19.82 6.42 12.96
C VAL A 407 19.33 5.46 14.02
N VAL A 408 18.71 4.36 13.62
CA VAL A 408 18.33 3.26 14.51
C VAL A 408 19.46 2.25 14.57
N LEU A 409 20.04 2.12 15.77
CA LEU A 409 21.16 1.22 16.03
C LEU A 409 20.66 -0.21 16.23
N LEU A 410 21.29 -1.14 15.52
CA LEU A 410 21.04 -2.57 15.60
C LEU A 410 22.37 -3.29 15.83
N ASP A 411 22.59 -3.80 17.04
CA ASP A 411 23.81 -4.51 17.41
C ASP A 411 23.62 -6.02 17.21
N ASN A 412 24.48 -6.63 16.40
CA ASN A 412 24.42 -8.07 16.15
C ASN A 412 24.55 -8.91 17.43
N GLU A 413 25.30 -8.45 18.45
CA GLU A 413 25.43 -9.19 19.72
C GLU A 413 24.11 -9.24 20.48
N ALA A 414 23.46 -8.09 20.61
CA ALA A 414 22.24 -7.96 21.38
C ALA A 414 21.13 -8.81 20.75
N ILE A 415 21.01 -8.76 19.41
CA ILE A 415 20.02 -9.53 18.65
C ILE A 415 20.34 -11.03 18.73
N TYR A 416 21.62 -11.41 18.72
CA TYR A 416 22.05 -12.80 18.91
C TYR A 416 21.69 -13.33 20.31
N ASP A 417 21.98 -12.55 21.35
CA ASP A 417 21.64 -12.88 22.74
C ASP A 417 20.13 -13.02 22.94
N ILE A 418 19.34 -12.14 22.32
CA ILE A 418 17.87 -12.17 22.34
C ILE A 418 17.36 -13.45 21.66
N CYS A 419 17.87 -13.78 20.46
CA CYS A 419 17.50 -15.02 19.76
C CYS A 419 17.83 -16.25 20.62
N LYS A 420 19.00 -16.27 21.25
CA LYS A 420 19.42 -17.40 22.09
C LYS A 420 18.57 -17.56 23.34
N ARG A 421 18.23 -16.47 24.01
CA ARG A 421 17.50 -16.49 25.29
C ARG A 421 16.00 -16.65 25.10
N SER A 422 15.41 -15.85 24.21
CA SER A 422 13.95 -15.71 24.08
C SER A 422 13.35 -16.68 23.07
N LEU A 423 14.09 -16.98 21.98
CA LEU A 423 13.64 -17.92 20.95
C LEU A 423 14.16 -19.35 21.17
N ASP A 424 15.02 -19.57 22.17
CA ASP A 424 15.59 -20.88 22.52
C ASP A 424 16.43 -21.51 21.38
N ILE A 425 17.09 -20.65 20.59
CA ILE A 425 17.94 -21.07 19.47
C ILE A 425 19.39 -21.13 19.94
N GLU A 426 19.99 -22.32 20.03
CA GLU A 426 21.35 -22.49 20.55
C GLU A 426 22.41 -21.74 19.71
N ARG A 427 22.25 -21.75 18.39
CA ARG A 427 23.15 -21.10 17.41
C ARG A 427 22.35 -20.32 16.36
N PRO A 428 21.94 -19.07 16.66
CA PRO A 428 21.26 -18.19 15.72
C PRO A 428 22.09 -17.96 14.44
N THR A 429 21.42 -18.05 13.29
CA THR A 429 21.98 -17.72 11.98
C THR A 429 21.59 -16.29 11.56
N TYR A 430 22.22 -15.75 10.51
CA TYR A 430 21.80 -14.46 9.93
C TYR A 430 20.32 -14.45 9.49
N THR A 431 19.77 -15.59 9.07
CA THR A 431 18.34 -15.69 8.76
C THR A 431 17.47 -15.43 10.00
N ASN A 432 17.86 -15.94 11.18
CA ASN A 432 17.11 -15.73 12.42
C ASN A 432 17.24 -14.27 12.88
N LEU A 433 18.45 -13.72 12.86
CA LEU A 433 18.74 -12.31 13.19
C LEU A 433 17.93 -11.36 12.30
N ASN A 434 17.98 -11.57 10.98
CA ASN A 434 17.29 -10.72 10.00
C ASN A 434 15.76 -10.83 10.11
N ARG A 435 15.21 -11.98 10.49
CA ARG A 435 13.77 -12.11 10.77
C ARG A 435 13.35 -11.24 11.95
N LEU A 436 14.14 -11.21 13.04
CA LEU A 436 13.85 -10.35 14.19
C LEU A 436 13.97 -8.87 13.82
N ILE A 437 15.05 -8.48 13.15
CA ILE A 437 15.26 -7.12 12.63
C ILE A 437 14.10 -6.68 11.73
N SER A 438 13.64 -7.57 10.84
CA SER A 438 12.51 -7.27 9.94
C SER A 438 11.20 -6.99 10.69
N GLN A 439 10.98 -7.60 11.86
CA GLN A 439 9.79 -7.35 12.69
C GLN A 439 9.87 -6.00 13.39
N VAL A 440 11.05 -5.60 13.84
CA VAL A 440 11.32 -4.26 14.37
C VAL A 440 11.03 -3.22 13.28
N ILE A 441 11.71 -3.31 12.12
CA ILE A 441 11.54 -2.38 11.00
C ILE A 441 10.08 -2.36 10.52
N SER A 442 9.42 -3.51 10.42
CA SER A 442 8.00 -3.59 10.07
C SER A 442 7.15 -2.79 11.05
N SER A 443 7.41 -2.90 12.35
CA SER A 443 6.67 -2.18 13.39
C SER A 443 6.92 -0.67 13.35
N LEU A 444 8.15 -0.24 13.09
CA LEU A 444 8.50 1.18 12.98
C LEU A 444 7.91 1.83 11.73
N THR A 445 7.89 1.11 10.61
CA THR A 445 7.33 1.59 9.33
C THR A 445 5.82 1.34 9.22
N THR A 446 5.16 0.82 10.26
CA THR A 446 3.73 0.49 10.22
C THR A 446 2.87 1.74 10.01
N SER A 447 3.20 2.85 10.68
CA SER A 447 2.48 4.12 10.53
C SER A 447 2.56 4.71 9.12
N LEU A 448 3.60 4.37 8.37
CA LEU A 448 3.79 4.83 6.99
C LEU A 448 3.04 3.97 5.96
N ARG A 449 2.71 2.72 6.32
CA ARG A 449 2.14 1.71 5.42
C ARG A 449 0.66 1.47 5.62
N PHE A 450 0.17 1.77 6.82
CA PHE A 450 -1.20 1.51 7.22
C PHE A 450 -1.75 2.71 7.94
N ASP A 451 -3.04 2.96 7.72
CA ASP A 451 -3.75 3.93 8.53
C ASP A 451 -3.93 3.37 9.95
N GLY A 452 -3.55 4.16 10.95
CA GLY A 452 -3.63 3.85 12.36
C GLY A 452 -4.41 4.91 13.12
N ALA A 453 -4.75 4.63 14.37
CA ALA A 453 -5.45 5.60 15.22
C ALA A 453 -4.56 6.79 15.56
N ILE A 454 -3.24 6.56 15.64
CA ILE A 454 -2.21 7.55 15.86
C ILE A 454 -1.05 7.19 14.94
N ASN A 455 -0.90 7.92 13.83
CA ASN A 455 0.19 7.74 12.89
C ASN A 455 1.37 8.66 13.27
N VAL A 456 2.58 8.21 12.95
CA VAL A 456 3.82 8.97 13.10
C VAL A 456 4.52 8.97 11.75
N ASP A 457 4.74 10.15 11.19
CA ASP A 457 5.44 10.35 9.91
C ASP A 457 6.97 10.31 10.08
N ILE A 458 7.72 10.17 8.97
CA ILE A 458 9.20 10.20 8.99
C ILE A 458 9.74 11.51 9.59
N THR A 459 9.16 12.63 9.18
CA THR A 459 9.52 13.95 9.71
C THR A 459 9.17 14.06 11.20
N GLU A 460 8.11 13.37 11.64
CA GLU A 460 7.75 13.33 13.05
C GLU A 460 8.73 12.51 13.88
N PHE A 461 9.39 11.47 13.33
CA PHE A 461 10.46 10.79 14.05
C PHE A 461 11.59 11.77 14.37
N GLN A 462 12.00 12.61 13.42
CA GLN A 462 13.03 13.63 13.65
C GLN A 462 12.57 14.64 14.71
N THR A 463 11.40 15.27 14.54
CA THR A 463 10.93 16.31 15.48
C THR A 463 10.63 15.79 16.88
N ASN A 464 10.23 14.52 17.01
CA ASN A 464 9.85 13.96 18.31
C ASN A 464 11.01 13.28 19.05
N LEU A 465 12.00 12.74 18.32
CA LEU A 465 13.07 11.95 18.93
C LEU A 465 14.43 12.64 18.97
N VAL A 466 14.66 13.64 18.10
CA VAL A 466 15.97 14.30 17.96
C VAL A 466 15.90 15.71 18.53
N PRO A 467 16.28 15.92 19.80
CA PRO A 467 16.32 17.26 20.39
C PRO A 467 17.47 18.11 19.83
N TYR A 468 18.62 17.48 19.58
CA TYR A 468 19.82 18.12 19.04
C TYR A 468 20.25 17.40 17.76
N PRO A 469 20.62 18.12 16.69
CA PRO A 469 20.95 17.51 15.40
C PRO A 469 22.02 16.42 15.45
N ARG A 470 23.04 16.52 16.31
CA ARG A 470 24.10 15.49 16.45
C ARG A 470 23.64 14.26 17.25
N ILE A 471 22.65 14.42 18.13
CA ILE A 471 22.15 13.36 19.03
C ILE A 471 20.91 12.69 18.41
N HIS A 472 21.13 12.02 17.28
CA HIS A 472 20.08 11.36 16.51
C HIS A 472 20.21 9.84 16.44
N PHE A 473 21.00 9.24 17.33
CA PHE A 473 21.17 7.80 17.42
C PHE A 473 20.18 7.18 18.41
N MET A 474 19.35 6.30 17.89
CA MET A 474 18.21 5.74 18.60
C MET A 474 18.44 4.29 18.99
N LEU A 475 18.05 3.97 20.22
CA LEU A 475 17.93 2.59 20.69
C LEU A 475 16.56 2.03 20.31
N SER A 476 16.52 0.79 19.84
CA SER A 476 15.28 0.07 19.56
C SER A 476 15.09 -1.12 20.50
N SER A 477 13.84 -1.41 20.83
CA SER A 477 13.45 -2.57 21.66
C SER A 477 12.11 -3.10 21.18
N TYR A 478 11.91 -4.41 21.27
CA TYR A 478 10.69 -5.05 20.76
C TYR A 478 10.17 -6.10 21.73
N ALA A 479 8.87 -6.08 21.98
CA ALA A 479 8.19 -7.06 22.82
C ALA A 479 6.77 -7.36 22.30
N PRO A 480 6.27 -8.59 22.49
CA PRO A 480 6.97 -9.74 23.08
C PRO A 480 7.79 -10.50 22.02
N ILE A 481 8.88 -11.13 22.45
CA ILE A 481 9.71 -12.03 21.63
C ILE A 481 9.53 -13.44 22.20
N ILE A 482 8.67 -14.23 21.56
CA ILE A 482 8.30 -15.57 22.04
C ILE A 482 8.54 -16.59 20.92
N SER A 483 9.15 -17.72 21.28
CA SER A 483 9.25 -18.89 20.40
C SER A 483 7.87 -19.44 20.05
N ALA A 484 7.72 -19.95 18.82
CA ALA A 484 6.49 -20.57 18.34
C ALA A 484 5.97 -21.70 19.27
N GLU A 485 6.85 -22.41 19.99
CA GLU A 485 6.48 -23.50 20.91
C GLU A 485 5.87 -23.00 22.22
N LYS A 486 6.33 -21.84 22.73
CA LYS A 486 5.91 -21.27 24.02
C LYS A 486 4.64 -20.42 23.92
N ALA A 487 4.16 -20.16 22.70
CA ALA A 487 3.05 -19.26 22.39
C ALA A 487 1.71 -19.59 23.05
N PHE A 488 1.45 -20.86 23.39
CA PHE A 488 0.15 -21.30 23.91
C PHE A 488 -0.03 -21.04 25.41
N HIS A 489 1.06 -20.80 26.14
CA HIS A 489 1.03 -20.73 27.60
C HIS A 489 0.87 -19.30 28.15
N GLU A 490 1.22 -18.27 27.38
CA GLU A 490 1.27 -16.89 27.87
C GLU A 490 0.52 -15.94 26.92
N GLN A 491 -0.46 -15.22 27.45
CA GLN A 491 -1.08 -14.07 26.78
C GLN A 491 -0.61 -12.81 27.50
N HIS A 492 0.27 -12.04 26.86
CA HIS A 492 0.75 -10.81 27.48
C HIS A 492 -0.28 -9.69 27.42
N SER A 493 -0.50 -9.04 28.56
CA SER A 493 -1.32 -7.83 28.64
C SER A 493 -0.57 -6.60 28.08
N VAL A 494 -1.30 -5.51 27.79
CA VAL A 494 -0.64 -4.26 27.32
C VAL A 494 0.39 -3.75 28.34
N PRO A 495 0.09 -3.69 29.66
CA PRO A 495 1.08 -3.27 30.64
C PRO A 495 2.32 -4.17 30.71
N GLU A 496 2.17 -5.49 30.54
CA GLU A 496 3.31 -6.42 30.52
C GLU A 496 4.25 -6.16 29.36
N ILE A 497 3.73 -6.10 28.11
CA ILE A 497 4.57 -5.84 26.94
C ILE A 497 5.22 -4.46 27.01
N THR A 498 4.53 -3.46 27.56
CA THR A 498 5.08 -2.11 27.78
C THR A 498 6.20 -2.14 28.81
N ASN A 499 6.11 -2.95 29.86
CA ASN A 499 7.22 -3.11 30.81
C ASN A 499 8.41 -3.83 30.17
N SER A 500 8.17 -4.87 29.36
CA SER A 500 9.22 -5.67 28.74
C SER A 500 10.12 -4.88 27.78
N VAL A 501 9.62 -3.82 27.13
CA VAL A 501 10.46 -3.02 26.22
C VAL A 501 11.49 -2.14 26.94
N PHE A 502 11.27 -1.81 28.22
CA PHE A 502 12.24 -1.08 29.05
C PHE A 502 13.26 -2.01 29.74
N GLU A 503 13.09 -3.32 29.63
CA GLU A 503 14.06 -4.27 30.15
C GLU A 503 15.33 -4.24 29.27
N PRO A 504 16.55 -4.14 29.85
CA PRO A 504 17.79 -4.15 29.09
C PRO A 504 17.95 -5.40 28.20
N SER A 505 17.28 -6.49 28.58
CA SER A 505 17.29 -7.74 27.82
C SER A 505 16.55 -7.68 26.47
N SER A 506 15.69 -6.69 26.25
CA SER A 506 14.88 -6.54 25.02
C SER A 506 15.47 -5.51 24.06
N VAL A 507 16.47 -4.74 24.51
CA VAL A 507 17.11 -3.69 23.73
C VAL A 507 18.02 -4.31 22.66
N MET A 508 17.87 -3.84 21.43
CA MET A 508 18.58 -4.36 20.24
C MET A 508 20.01 -3.81 20.12
N ALA A 509 20.49 -3.08 21.11
CA ALA A 509 21.85 -2.56 21.20
C ALA A 509 22.46 -2.95 22.55
N LYS A 510 23.73 -3.37 22.57
CA LYS A 510 24.40 -3.81 23.78
C LYS A 510 24.85 -2.61 24.61
N CYS A 511 23.92 -2.05 25.37
CA CYS A 511 24.08 -0.98 26.34
C CYS A 511 23.07 -1.19 27.48
N ASP A 512 23.31 -0.58 28.64
CA ASP A 512 22.33 -0.56 29.73
C ASP A 512 21.58 0.78 29.77
N PRO A 513 20.30 0.84 29.37
CA PRO A 513 19.54 2.09 29.36
C PRO A 513 19.38 2.74 30.74
N ARG A 514 19.66 2.00 31.82
CA ARG A 514 19.59 2.47 33.21
C ARG A 514 20.79 3.33 33.61
N HIS A 515 21.92 3.23 32.90
CA HIS A 515 23.08 4.09 33.12
C HIS A 515 22.94 5.46 32.43
N GLY A 516 21.93 5.62 31.57
CA GLY A 516 21.67 6.86 30.85
C GLY A 516 20.32 7.45 31.20
N LYS A 517 20.06 8.64 30.64
CA LYS A 517 18.79 9.35 30.73
C LYS A 517 18.07 9.29 29.39
N TYR A 518 16.75 9.13 29.41
CA TYR A 518 15.90 9.19 28.24
C TYR A 518 15.60 10.65 27.87
N MET A 519 15.89 11.04 26.64
CA MET A 519 15.49 12.34 26.09
C MET A 519 14.09 12.26 25.47
N ALA A 520 13.84 11.19 24.71
CA ALA A 520 12.57 10.95 24.03
C ALA A 520 12.33 9.45 23.86
N CYS A 521 11.05 9.05 23.87
CA CYS A 521 10.62 7.68 23.73
C CYS A 521 9.34 7.61 22.90
N CYS A 522 9.35 6.79 21.85
CA CYS A 522 8.19 6.49 21.02
C CYS A 522 7.83 5.01 21.14
N LEU A 523 6.59 4.72 21.50
CA LEU A 523 6.03 3.36 21.63
C LEU A 523 5.04 3.10 20.51
N MET A 524 5.39 2.20 19.60
CA MET A 524 4.59 1.80 18.45
C MET A 524 3.88 0.48 18.75
N TYR A 525 2.61 0.57 19.15
CA TYR A 525 1.76 -0.57 19.45
C TYR A 525 1.08 -1.12 18.19
N ARG A 526 0.96 -2.45 18.13
CA ARG A 526 0.29 -3.18 17.04
C ARG A 526 -0.66 -4.24 17.55
N GLY A 527 -1.81 -4.38 16.90
CA GLY A 527 -2.80 -5.43 17.14
C GLY A 527 -3.94 -5.03 18.07
N ASP A 528 -4.41 -5.99 18.86
CA ASP A 528 -5.52 -5.80 19.81
C ASP A 528 -5.06 -4.99 21.04
N VAL A 529 -5.05 -3.66 20.88
CA VAL A 529 -4.56 -2.69 21.87
C VAL A 529 -5.60 -1.59 22.07
N VAL A 530 -6.03 -1.41 23.32
CA VAL A 530 -6.97 -0.36 23.71
C VAL A 530 -6.18 0.88 24.16
N PRO A 531 -6.47 2.09 23.62
CA PRO A 531 -5.73 3.31 23.97
C PRO A 531 -5.72 3.64 25.47
N LYS A 532 -6.80 3.29 26.19
CA LYS A 532 -6.89 3.47 27.65
C LYS A 532 -5.81 2.67 28.40
N ASP A 533 -5.56 1.43 27.98
CA ASP A 533 -4.58 0.55 28.63
C ASP A 533 -3.17 1.01 28.34
N VAL A 534 -2.91 1.55 27.15
CA VAL A 534 -1.64 2.18 26.79
C VAL A 534 -1.34 3.38 27.69
N ASN A 535 -2.31 4.29 27.84
CA ASN A 535 -2.13 5.47 28.70
C ASN A 535 -1.88 5.07 30.17
N SER A 536 -2.60 4.06 30.67
CA SER A 536 -2.37 3.52 32.02
C SER A 536 -0.99 2.90 32.15
N ALA A 537 -0.55 2.11 31.17
CA ALA A 537 0.76 1.46 31.18
C ALA A 537 1.90 2.49 31.15
N VAL A 538 1.81 3.51 30.28
CA VAL A 538 2.79 4.60 30.20
C VAL A 538 2.83 5.39 31.49
N HIS A 539 1.69 5.66 32.13
CA HIS A 539 1.67 6.33 33.43
C HIS A 539 2.39 5.51 34.50
N SER A 540 2.20 4.18 34.52
CA SER A 540 2.94 3.29 35.42
C SER A 540 4.45 3.30 35.15
N ILE A 541 4.88 3.32 33.88
CA ILE A 541 6.31 3.42 33.55
C ILE A 541 6.91 4.74 34.05
N LYS A 542 6.20 5.86 33.89
CA LYS A 542 6.66 7.18 34.37
C LYS A 542 6.89 7.22 35.89
N THR A 543 6.18 6.40 36.66
CA THR A 543 6.37 6.33 38.12
C THR A 543 7.55 5.45 38.54
N LYS A 544 8.13 4.66 37.63
CA LYS A 544 9.25 3.78 37.95
C LYS A 544 10.56 4.58 38.00
N ARG A 545 11.27 4.47 39.12
CA ARG A 545 12.59 5.10 39.31
C ARG A 545 13.68 4.62 38.35
N THR A 546 13.49 3.45 37.71
CA THR A 546 14.45 2.87 36.76
C THR A 546 14.45 3.58 35.41
N VAL A 547 13.44 4.38 35.10
CA VAL A 547 13.33 5.11 33.84
C VAL A 547 13.45 6.60 34.16
N GLN A 548 14.66 7.13 34.01
CA GLN A 548 14.96 8.53 34.24
C GLN A 548 14.89 9.29 32.91
N PHE A 549 14.13 10.39 32.89
CA PHE A 549 14.12 11.32 31.78
C PHE A 549 15.01 12.52 32.10
N VAL A 550 15.48 13.22 31.07
CA VAL A 550 16.12 14.53 31.22
C VAL A 550 15.11 15.57 31.74
N ASP A 551 15.58 16.53 32.54
CA ASP A 551 14.72 17.44 33.30
C ASP A 551 13.93 18.42 32.41
N TRP A 552 14.52 18.81 31.29
CA TRP A 552 13.86 19.67 30.29
C TRP A 552 12.82 18.95 29.44
N CYS A 553 12.71 17.61 29.51
CA CYS A 553 11.70 16.81 28.79
C CYS A 553 10.93 15.83 29.70
N PRO A 554 10.11 16.33 30.65
CA PRO A 554 9.39 15.47 31.60
C PRO A 554 8.24 14.66 30.95
N THR A 555 7.88 14.93 29.68
CA THR A 555 6.76 14.28 28.98
C THR A 555 7.15 13.63 27.65
N GLY A 556 8.38 13.09 27.55
CA GLY A 556 8.95 12.53 26.32
C GLY A 556 8.32 11.25 25.74
N PHE A 557 7.08 10.87 26.08
CA PHE A 557 6.42 9.68 25.52
C PHE A 557 5.48 10.02 24.37
N LYS A 558 5.77 9.46 23.20
CA LYS A 558 4.85 9.40 22.05
C LYS A 558 4.33 7.98 21.88
N CYS A 559 3.06 7.81 21.56
CA CYS A 559 2.47 6.49 21.33
C CYS A 559 1.83 6.44 19.93
N GLY A 560 2.20 5.46 19.13
CA GLY A 560 1.52 5.10 17.89
C GLY A 560 0.68 3.83 18.11
N ILE A 561 -0.53 3.76 17.55
CA ILE A 561 -1.40 2.57 17.69
C ILE A 561 -1.93 2.16 16.32
N ASN A 562 -1.61 0.93 15.94
CA ASN A 562 -2.16 0.29 14.75
C ASN A 562 -2.93 -0.98 15.14
N TYR A 563 -4.16 -1.13 14.64
CA TYR A 563 -5.02 -2.27 14.98
C TYR A 563 -4.67 -3.56 14.23
N GLN A 564 -3.82 -3.50 13.21
CA GLN A 564 -3.39 -4.71 12.51
C GLN A 564 -2.40 -5.51 13.37
N PRO A 565 -2.67 -6.80 13.62
CA PRO A 565 -1.77 -7.63 14.39
C PRO A 565 -0.44 -7.84 13.65
N PRO A 566 0.67 -8.01 14.39
CA PRO A 566 1.95 -8.37 13.80
C PRO A 566 1.84 -9.67 12.99
N THR A 567 2.39 -9.66 11.78
CA THR A 567 2.42 -10.84 10.90
C THR A 567 3.78 -11.50 11.01
N VAL A 568 3.79 -12.81 11.24
CA VAL A 568 5.01 -13.61 11.27
C VAL A 568 5.24 -14.30 9.94
N VAL A 569 6.51 -14.48 9.58
CA VAL A 569 6.90 -15.20 8.37
C VAL A 569 6.56 -16.69 8.54
N PRO A 570 5.91 -17.35 7.56
CA PRO A 570 5.69 -18.80 7.60
C PRO A 570 7.02 -19.55 7.75
N GLY A 571 7.10 -20.49 8.70
CA GLY A 571 8.36 -21.17 9.04
C GLY A 571 9.39 -20.28 9.76
N GLY A 572 8.95 -19.13 10.29
CA GLY A 572 9.72 -18.27 11.17
C GLY A 572 9.74 -18.76 12.61
N ASP A 573 10.69 -18.21 13.38
CA ASP A 573 10.97 -18.63 14.75
C ASP A 573 10.02 -17.96 15.77
N LEU A 574 9.34 -16.89 15.36
CA LEU A 574 8.45 -16.09 16.18
C LEU A 574 7.01 -16.63 16.19
N ALA A 575 6.43 -16.65 17.39
CA ALA A 575 5.03 -16.97 17.60
C ALA A 575 4.08 -15.91 17.00
N LYS A 576 2.89 -16.36 16.58
CA LYS A 576 1.79 -15.44 16.26
C LYS A 576 1.27 -14.81 17.54
N VAL A 577 1.42 -13.50 17.66
CA VAL A 577 0.97 -12.72 18.82
C VAL A 577 -0.19 -11.81 18.44
N ARG A 578 -1.13 -11.62 19.37
CA ARG A 578 -2.29 -10.73 19.17
C ARG A 578 -1.92 -9.26 19.25
N ARG A 579 -0.85 -8.95 19.98
CA ARG A 579 -0.37 -7.60 20.24
C ARG A 579 1.15 -7.59 20.38
N ALA A 580 1.77 -6.50 19.95
CA ALA A 580 3.18 -6.22 20.16
C ALA A 580 3.41 -4.72 20.31
N VAL A 581 4.58 -4.36 20.82
CA VAL A 581 5.05 -3.00 20.94
C VAL A 581 6.51 -2.94 20.52
N CYS A 582 6.83 -1.95 19.70
CA CYS A 582 8.19 -1.58 19.35
C CYS A 582 8.49 -0.22 19.96
N MET A 583 9.56 -0.13 20.72
CA MET A 583 10.06 1.11 21.28
C MET A 583 11.20 1.63 20.41
N ILE A 584 11.17 2.93 20.09
CA ILE A 584 12.36 3.70 19.70
C ILE A 584 12.58 4.73 20.80
N SER A 585 13.80 4.81 21.33
CA SER A 585 14.13 5.79 22.36
C SER A 585 15.48 6.43 22.11
N ASN A 586 15.55 7.74 22.32
CA ASN A 586 16.80 8.46 22.41
C ASN A 586 17.26 8.46 23.87
N ASN A 587 18.38 7.79 24.15
CA ASN A 587 18.91 7.60 25.50
C ASN A 587 20.43 7.74 25.46
N THR A 588 20.99 8.48 26.43
CA THR A 588 22.44 8.77 26.50
C THR A 588 23.32 7.52 26.70
N ALA A 589 22.75 6.39 27.16
CA ALA A 589 23.43 5.10 27.27
C ALA A 589 23.99 4.58 25.95
N VAL A 590 23.53 5.13 24.81
CA VAL A 590 24.10 4.84 23.49
C VAL A 590 25.60 5.17 23.41
N ALA A 591 26.10 6.11 24.22
CA ALA A 591 27.52 6.45 24.31
C ALA A 591 28.41 5.24 24.66
N GLU A 592 27.91 4.25 25.42
CA GLU A 592 28.64 3.01 25.71
C GLU A 592 28.97 2.21 24.44
N VAL A 593 28.12 2.30 23.41
CA VAL A 593 28.33 1.62 22.12
C VAL A 593 29.49 2.27 21.37
N PHE A 594 29.53 3.61 21.33
CA PHE A 594 30.61 4.37 20.69
C PHE A 594 31.94 4.18 21.43
N SER A 595 31.96 4.29 22.75
CA SER A 595 33.17 4.14 23.56
C SER A 595 33.84 2.77 23.39
N ARG A 596 33.02 1.73 23.21
CA ARG A 596 33.53 0.37 22.94
C ARG A 596 34.22 0.27 21.58
N ILE A 597 33.73 0.98 20.57
CA ILE A 597 34.30 1.02 19.21
C ILE A 597 35.56 1.87 19.22
N ASP A 598 35.52 3.04 19.85
CA ASP A 598 36.65 3.97 19.97
C ASP A 598 37.83 3.34 20.68
N ARG A 599 37.59 2.62 21.79
CA ARG A 599 38.67 1.89 22.46
C ARG A 599 39.35 0.87 21.55
N LYS A 600 38.60 0.19 20.67
CA LYS A 600 39.19 -0.76 19.71
C LYS A 600 39.93 -0.04 18.59
N PHE A 601 39.36 1.06 18.10
CA PHE A 601 40.00 1.94 17.12
C PHE A 601 41.36 2.41 17.64
N ASP A 602 41.40 2.98 18.85
CA ASP A 602 42.60 3.53 19.47
C ASP A 602 43.70 2.48 19.63
N LEU A 603 43.34 1.26 20.03
CA LEU A 603 44.30 0.15 20.17
C LEU A 603 44.96 -0.22 18.83
N MET A 604 44.21 -0.19 17.73
CA MET A 604 44.73 -0.51 16.40
C MET A 604 45.51 0.67 15.80
N TYR A 605 44.95 1.88 15.91
CA TYR A 605 45.50 3.10 15.31
C TYR A 605 46.79 3.54 16.00
N ALA A 606 46.93 3.31 17.31
CA ALA A 606 48.18 3.56 18.04
C ALA A 606 49.38 2.77 17.49
N LYS A 607 49.15 1.67 16.76
CA LYS A 607 50.17 0.89 16.07
C LYS A 607 50.17 1.09 14.55
N ARG A 608 49.31 1.98 14.03
CA ARG A 608 49.00 2.14 12.62
C ARG A 608 48.76 0.80 11.90
N ALA A 609 48.15 -0.15 12.62
CA ALA A 609 47.86 -1.47 12.08
C ALA A 609 46.83 -1.31 10.96
N PHE A 610 47.03 -1.97 9.82
CA PHE A 610 46.14 -1.97 8.64
C PHE A 610 45.88 -0.61 7.94
N VAL A 611 46.42 0.52 8.43
CA VAL A 611 46.20 1.86 7.85
C VAL A 611 46.62 1.96 6.38
N HIS A 612 47.70 1.27 5.99
CA HIS A 612 48.20 1.25 4.62
C HIS A 612 47.20 0.73 3.58
N TRP A 613 46.23 -0.11 3.97
CA TRP A 613 45.17 -0.57 3.06
C TRP A 613 44.20 0.55 2.69
N TYR A 614 43.99 1.52 3.59
CA TYR A 614 43.09 2.64 3.36
C TYR A 614 43.80 3.73 2.57
N VAL A 615 45.02 4.09 2.98
CA VAL A 615 45.85 5.09 2.28
C VAL A 615 46.20 4.65 0.87
N GLY A 616 46.42 3.35 0.65
CA GLY A 616 46.67 2.78 -0.67
C GLY A 616 45.50 2.91 -1.66
N GLU A 617 44.30 3.18 -1.16
CA GLU A 617 43.06 3.33 -1.93
C GLU A 617 42.64 4.82 -2.04
N GLY A 618 43.56 5.74 -1.78
CA GLY A 618 43.37 7.18 -2.03
C GLY A 618 42.74 7.97 -0.89
N MET A 619 42.57 7.37 0.30
CA MET A 619 42.15 8.06 1.52
C MET A 619 43.34 8.74 2.20
N GLU A 620 43.16 9.96 2.73
CA GLU A 620 44.21 10.61 3.50
C GLU A 620 44.29 10.05 4.93
N GLU A 621 45.50 9.90 5.47
CA GLU A 621 45.66 9.38 6.83
C GLU A 621 45.05 10.32 7.90
N GLY A 622 44.94 11.61 7.60
CA GLY A 622 44.33 12.62 8.48
C GLY A 622 42.85 12.36 8.78
N GLU A 623 42.11 11.76 7.84
CA GLU A 623 40.68 11.47 8.00
C GLU A 623 40.39 10.50 9.16
N PHE A 624 41.33 9.61 9.48
CA PHE A 624 41.21 8.74 10.66
C PHE A 624 41.17 9.53 11.96
N SER A 625 42.04 10.54 12.07
CA SER A 625 42.11 11.37 13.26
C SER A 625 40.88 12.27 13.36
N GLU A 626 40.43 12.85 12.25
CA GLU A 626 39.23 13.70 12.19
C GLU A 626 37.97 12.92 12.60
N ALA A 627 37.73 11.75 12.00
CA ALA A 627 36.58 10.93 12.33
C ALA A 627 36.59 10.47 13.80
N ARG A 628 37.78 10.22 14.37
CA ARG A 628 37.96 9.84 15.77
C ARG A 628 37.70 11.02 16.72
N GLU A 629 38.14 12.22 16.36
CA GLU A 629 37.89 13.45 17.12
C GLU A 629 36.41 13.84 17.12
N ASP A 630 35.74 13.69 15.97
CA ASP A 630 34.30 13.95 15.86
C ASP A 630 33.47 12.97 16.69
N LEU A 631 33.86 11.69 16.72
CA LEU A 631 33.20 10.69 17.56
C LEU A 631 33.48 10.92 19.05
N ALA A 632 34.69 11.36 19.42
CA ALA A 632 35.00 11.79 20.79
C ALA A 632 34.13 12.99 21.21
N ALA A 633 33.91 13.95 20.32
CA ALA A 633 33.04 15.08 20.56
C ALA A 633 31.59 14.62 20.73
N LEU A 634 31.12 13.65 19.93
CA LEU A 634 29.79 13.06 20.09
C LEU A 634 29.63 12.35 21.45
N GLU A 635 30.63 11.60 21.92
CA GLU A 635 30.61 10.99 23.26
C GLU A 635 30.44 12.06 24.34
N LYS A 636 31.21 13.15 24.24
CA LYS A 636 31.10 14.28 25.15
C LYS A 636 29.73 14.96 25.09
N ASP A 637 29.15 15.12 23.91
CA ASP A 637 27.79 15.67 23.74
C ASP A 637 26.75 14.83 24.52
N TYR A 638 26.89 13.49 24.51
CA TYR A 638 26.02 12.60 25.30
C TYR A 638 26.28 12.67 26.81
N GLU A 639 27.54 12.81 27.22
CA GLU A 639 27.92 12.98 28.63
C GLU A 639 27.35 14.28 29.21
N GLU A 640 27.47 15.40 28.47
CA GLU A 640 26.93 16.71 28.87
C GLU A 640 25.42 16.65 29.07
N VAL A 641 24.68 16.07 28.12
CA VAL A 641 23.22 15.89 28.24
C VAL A 641 22.84 14.94 29.38
N GLY A 642 23.70 13.96 29.71
CA GLY A 642 23.51 13.09 30.87
C GLY A 642 23.70 13.82 32.20
N ALA A 643 24.66 14.74 32.25
CA ALA A 643 25.06 15.48 33.44
C ALA A 643 24.13 16.66 33.80
N GLU A 644 23.34 17.19 32.86
CA GLU A 644 22.41 18.34 32.99
C GLU A 644 21.28 18.21 34.06
N GLY A 645 21.42 17.35 35.07
CA GLY A 645 20.53 17.26 36.22
C GLY A 645 21.15 16.69 37.50
N GLU A 646 22.47 16.48 37.57
CA GLU A 646 23.13 16.12 38.84
C GLU A 646 23.52 17.35 39.68
N ASP A 647 23.74 18.51 39.05
CA ASP A 647 24.25 19.71 39.72
C ASP A 647 23.20 20.50 40.53
N ASP A 648 21.89 20.26 40.35
CA ASP A 648 20.83 21.01 41.05
C ASP A 648 20.39 20.38 42.40
N ASP A 649 20.81 19.15 42.71
CA ASP A 649 20.42 18.47 43.96
C ASP A 649 21.44 18.64 45.11
N ASP A 650 22.66 19.15 44.86
CA ASP A 650 23.74 19.26 45.87
C ASP A 650 23.95 20.68 46.45
N GLU A 651 23.26 21.72 45.97
CA GLU A 651 23.36 23.11 46.51
C GLU A 651 22.25 23.47 47.54
N GLY A 652 21.53 22.49 48.10
CA GLY A 652 20.36 22.72 48.98
C GLY A 652 20.58 22.72 50.49
N ASP A 653 21.76 22.37 51.01
CA ASP A 653 21.96 22.05 52.43
C ASP A 653 22.94 22.98 53.19
N GLU A 654 22.96 24.27 52.87
CA GLU A 654 23.45 25.31 53.80
C GLU A 654 22.53 26.52 53.77
N TYR A 655 21.57 26.62 54.71
CA TYR A 655 21.21 27.85 55.48
C TYR A 655 20.26 27.56 56.64
#